data_AF-A0A1J5I2B5-F1
#
_entry.id   AF-A0A1J5I2B5-F1
#
_cell.length_a   1.000
_cell.length_b   1.000
_cell.length_c   1.000
_cell.angle_alpha   90.00
_cell.angle_beta   90.00
_cell.angle_gamma   90.00
#
_symmetry.space_group_name_H-M   'P 1'
#
loop_
_entity.id
_entity.type
_entity.pdbx_description
1 polymer ?
#
loop_
_entity_poly.entity_id
_entity_poly.type
_entity_poly.pdbx_seq_one_letter_code
_entity_poly.pdbx_strand_id
1 'polypeptide(L)'
;DFEQRRLAFAPESKKLEKSRKALGLEGDYRGVTALRELQDSETRELHDATAMLPEKEKTGAEAFAVKQAAEALLNEARARQMSEWDVIKKVRDLDTQRGEKKKQLAEKDKTIGEIEKQGKGYQSHVESGERELKKALAALEAIREYRTKHAGDVALVTNLSAIERGFALLRDIEAKRIKALEELSMAAGKKESALSECARRESDHEKSCRKFEKSHNDLKGLTDEMTAILQGRDISRWRSEADALKDSERLLLQTGETMERIDRTSTALDGLKTSIGTLNAGRVRILREIKSCTDRKALLEKDIDTLETQVSFLSRIRDLEAERKRLEDGQPCPLCGATEHPYAMGNVPVLNKAEAGLQKTKDEFKKVSHHLNKLEADIVRTAAEIQHTEKELAEKRAALDADEKQCADALLRLRMEVSQVERAGKVREEIAGVQAKIAEITGFVALAEEKGRQEKSARDALEKARKIFDNAGKTLQEARHNLETAVLDHERLTKDCAALAGEMEKARAAALVDVELFGISRIPLDSLDALLKDLTGRKDIWQAKEAEKTAQEKQSDELKAGIEKHQALLHTLEEDLAARRKEYDGLKGEYESLSGSRRELFGEKNADQEEKRLAAEVDKAGKALEKAREDYGQIEKEISALKEKIASLQVKTEHRAKELAQAEQQWRKRIKGAGFTDEADYLSSRLGEKERKLLAEKEQALLKEKTELDTRRNDRLEALAVEREKNLTDESAEMLKENIHAGDADLKQLRLDIGGIVKSLSDNERQRKNQEERLKNIEAQKRECERWDNLHQLIGSADGKKFRNFAQGLTFEMMTAHANRRLREMTDRYLLIRDVTQPLELNVIDNYQAGEVRSTKNLSGGESFIVSLALALGLSQMASRNVRVDSLFLDEGFGTLDEDALETALETLARLRQDGKLIGVISHVAALKERINTQIQVTPETGGRSSLSGPGCRRI
;
A
#
# COMPACT_ATOMS: atom_id res chain seq x y z
N ASP A 1 -18.45 52.38 -7.73
CA ASP A 1 -19.08 51.11 -7.34
C ASP A 1 -19.75 51.16 -5.96
N PHE A 2 -19.00 51.35 -4.87
CA PHE A 2 -19.58 51.50 -3.51
C PHE A 2 -20.73 52.52 -3.44
N GLU A 3 -20.55 53.72 -4.00
CA GLU A 3 -21.59 54.77 -4.01
C GLU A 3 -22.86 54.37 -4.77
N GLN A 4 -22.76 53.56 -5.83
CA GLN A 4 -23.94 53.06 -6.55
C GLN A 4 -24.69 52.01 -5.72
N ARG A 5 -23.99 51.12 -5.02
CA ARG A 5 -24.59 50.16 -4.08
C ARG A 5 -25.24 50.84 -2.88
N ARG A 6 -24.62 51.91 -2.36
CA ARG A 6 -25.17 52.74 -1.30
C ARG A 6 -26.49 53.39 -1.71
N LEU A 7 -26.57 53.91 -2.94
CA LEU A 7 -27.80 54.50 -3.48
C LEU A 7 -28.89 53.44 -3.71
N ALA A 8 -28.53 52.22 -4.14
CA ALA A 8 -29.46 51.12 -4.32
C ALA A 8 -30.08 50.61 -3.00
N PHE A 9 -29.33 50.66 -1.89
CA PHE A 9 -29.80 50.23 -0.56
C PHE A 9 -30.66 51.27 0.18
N ALA A 10 -30.74 52.51 -0.31
CA ALA A 10 -31.48 53.59 0.33
C ALA A 10 -32.97 53.30 0.63
N PRO A 11 -33.78 52.69 -0.27
CA PRO A 11 -35.16 52.31 0.04
C PRO A 11 -35.27 51.20 1.09
N GLU A 12 -34.35 50.23 1.10
CA GLU A 12 -34.32 49.14 2.09
C GLU A 12 -33.90 49.63 3.49
N SER A 13 -32.96 50.59 3.56
CA SER A 13 -32.59 51.26 4.82
C SER A 13 -33.78 52.01 5.44
N LYS A 14 -34.59 52.72 4.64
CA LYS A 14 -35.84 53.34 5.11
C LYS A 14 -36.86 52.31 5.63
N LYS A 15 -36.95 51.14 5.00
CA LYS A 15 -37.80 50.01 5.44
C LYS A 15 -37.30 49.45 6.78
N LEU A 16 -35.99 49.29 6.95
CA LEU A 16 -35.36 48.87 8.21
C LEU A 16 -35.58 49.88 9.34
N GLU A 17 -35.48 51.19 9.06
CA GLU A 17 -35.71 52.25 10.04
C GLU A 17 -37.16 52.26 10.55
N LYS A 18 -38.15 52.12 9.64
CA LYS A 18 -39.56 51.93 10.02
C LYS A 18 -39.75 50.65 10.85
N SER A 19 -39.08 49.55 10.50
CA SER A 19 -39.20 48.30 11.27
C SER A 19 -38.55 48.37 12.66
N ARG A 20 -37.46 49.13 12.84
CA ARG A 20 -36.86 49.39 14.16
C ARG A 20 -37.80 50.19 15.06
N LYS A 21 -38.51 51.19 14.50
CA LYS A 21 -39.57 51.94 15.21
C LYS A 21 -40.75 51.05 15.59
N ALA A 22 -41.13 50.09 14.72
CA ALA A 22 -42.16 49.09 15.03
C ALA A 22 -41.72 48.12 16.14
N LEU A 23 -40.46 47.70 16.18
CA LEU A 23 -39.94 46.81 17.24
C LEU A 23 -40.06 47.43 18.64
N GLY A 24 -39.84 48.74 18.77
CA GLY A 24 -39.98 49.47 20.04
C GLY A 24 -41.41 49.47 20.60
N LEU A 25 -42.41 49.15 19.78
CA LEU A 25 -43.83 49.06 20.14
C LEU A 25 -44.32 47.61 20.31
N GLU A 26 -43.47 46.61 20.11
CA GLU A 26 -43.88 45.20 20.14
C GLU A 26 -44.33 44.74 21.55
N GLY A 27 -43.72 45.27 22.61
CA GLY A 27 -44.13 45.00 23.99
C GLY A 27 -45.53 45.52 24.31
N ASP A 28 -45.85 46.72 23.85
CA ASP A 28 -47.17 47.33 24.03
C ASP A 28 -48.24 46.55 23.23
N TYR A 29 -47.92 46.10 22.01
CA TYR A 29 -48.82 45.29 21.19
C TYR A 29 -49.11 43.91 21.79
N ARG A 30 -48.08 43.22 22.29
CA ARG A 30 -48.25 41.92 22.96
C ARG A 30 -49.08 42.03 24.23
N GLY A 31 -48.91 43.12 25.00
CA GLY A 31 -49.74 43.39 26.18
C GLY A 31 -51.22 43.50 25.84
N VAL A 32 -51.58 44.25 24.79
CA VAL A 32 -52.98 44.35 24.32
C VAL A 32 -53.50 43.01 23.79
N THR A 33 -52.69 42.28 23.01
CA THR A 33 -53.12 41.00 22.42
C THR A 33 -53.35 39.93 23.49
N ALA A 34 -52.50 39.85 24.51
CA ALA A 34 -52.68 38.93 25.63
C ALA A 34 -53.94 39.26 26.46
N LEU A 35 -54.26 40.55 26.64
CA LEU A 35 -55.51 40.96 27.29
C LEU A 35 -56.75 40.62 26.45
N ARG A 36 -56.66 40.68 25.11
CA ARG A 36 -57.74 40.24 24.19
C ARG A 36 -58.00 38.73 24.31
N GLU A 37 -56.94 37.92 24.29
CA GLU A 37 -57.05 36.46 24.41
C GLU A 37 -57.58 36.02 25.79
N LEU A 38 -57.11 36.66 26.88
CA LEU A 38 -57.65 36.39 28.22
C LEU A 38 -59.13 36.77 28.32
N GLN A 39 -59.52 37.95 27.83
CA GLN A 39 -60.93 38.38 27.82
C GLN A 39 -61.82 37.37 27.10
N ASP A 40 -61.40 36.90 25.92
CA ASP A 40 -62.17 35.92 25.14
C ASP A 40 -62.30 34.57 25.86
N SER A 41 -61.23 34.11 26.52
CA SER A 41 -61.26 32.85 27.29
C SER A 41 -62.17 32.95 28.53
N GLU A 42 -62.05 34.01 29.33
CA GLU A 42 -62.85 34.24 30.53
C GLU A 42 -64.34 34.44 30.18
N THR A 43 -64.63 35.06 29.03
CA THR A 43 -66.01 35.26 28.54
C THR A 43 -66.65 33.94 28.04
N ARG A 44 -65.87 33.05 27.41
CA ARG A 44 -66.36 31.71 27.02
C ARG A 44 -66.63 30.82 28.23
N GLU A 45 -65.73 30.79 29.21
CA GLU A 45 -65.93 30.00 30.44
C GLU A 45 -67.15 30.48 31.25
N LEU A 46 -67.41 31.79 31.27
CA LEU A 46 -68.61 32.35 31.87
C LEU A 46 -69.88 31.93 31.14
N HIS A 47 -69.85 31.94 29.79
CA HIS A 47 -70.99 31.52 28.97
C HIS A 47 -71.36 30.05 29.22
N ASP A 48 -70.37 29.16 29.19
CA ASP A 48 -70.57 27.72 29.37
C ASP A 48 -71.09 27.39 30.79
N ALA A 49 -70.54 28.02 31.82
CA ALA A 49 -71.02 27.83 33.20
C ALA A 49 -72.46 28.32 33.40
N THR A 50 -72.83 29.45 32.76
CA THR A 50 -74.19 30.01 32.84
C THR A 50 -75.20 29.14 32.10
N ALA A 51 -74.81 28.48 31.02
CA ALA A 51 -75.68 27.58 30.25
C ALA A 51 -76.00 26.26 30.99
N MET A 52 -75.10 25.77 31.85
CA MET A 52 -75.28 24.49 32.57
C MET A 52 -76.15 24.59 33.85
N LEU A 53 -76.30 25.78 34.43
CA LEU A 53 -77.00 25.97 35.71
C LEU A 53 -78.51 25.58 35.67
N PRO A 54 -79.31 25.96 34.66
CA PRO A 54 -80.75 25.67 34.64
C PRO A 54 -81.09 24.18 34.55
N GLU A 55 -80.25 23.39 33.88
CA GLU A 55 -80.45 21.94 33.70
C GLU A 55 -80.18 21.18 35.01
N LYS A 56 -79.20 21.64 35.80
CA LYS A 56 -78.89 21.11 37.12
C LYS A 56 -79.92 21.51 38.19
N GLU A 57 -80.45 22.73 38.14
CA GLU A 57 -81.53 23.15 39.06
C GLU A 57 -82.83 22.36 38.84
N LYS A 58 -83.16 22.02 37.59
CA LYS A 58 -84.31 21.19 37.25
C LYS A 58 -84.20 19.76 37.82
N THR A 59 -83.04 19.13 37.67
CA THR A 59 -82.78 17.78 38.19
C THR A 59 -82.76 17.73 39.72
N GLY A 60 -82.33 18.80 40.40
CA GLY A 60 -82.43 18.93 41.86
C GLY A 60 -83.87 19.02 42.39
N ALA A 61 -84.76 19.71 41.67
CA ALA A 61 -86.17 19.82 42.05
C ALA A 61 -86.93 18.49 41.94
N GLU A 62 -86.62 17.67 40.93
CA GLU A 62 -87.21 16.35 40.73
C GLU A 62 -86.78 15.35 41.83
N ALA A 63 -85.51 15.38 42.25
CA ALA A 63 -85.00 14.53 43.34
C ALA A 63 -85.61 14.88 44.72
N PHE A 64 -85.91 16.15 44.99
CA PHE A 64 -86.55 16.58 46.23
C PHE A 64 -87.97 16.04 46.41
N ALA A 65 -88.75 16.01 45.33
CA ALA A 65 -90.13 15.52 45.33
C ALA A 65 -90.20 14.01 45.66
N VAL A 66 -89.23 13.23 45.17
CA VAL A 66 -89.13 11.78 45.43
C VAL A 66 -88.83 11.48 46.90
N LYS A 67 -87.98 12.29 47.54
CA LYS A 67 -87.68 12.18 48.98
C LYS A 67 -88.93 12.37 49.85
N GLN A 68 -89.73 13.41 49.58
CA GLN A 68 -90.92 13.72 50.41
C GLN A 68 -92.00 12.63 50.32
N ALA A 69 -92.19 12.02 49.15
CA ALA A 69 -93.17 10.95 48.96
C ALA A 69 -92.81 9.67 49.73
N ALA A 70 -91.52 9.33 49.85
CA ALA A 70 -91.06 8.16 50.58
C ALA A 70 -91.20 8.30 52.12
N GLU A 71 -91.15 9.53 52.64
CA GLU A 71 -91.22 9.81 54.08
C GLU A 71 -92.65 9.68 54.65
N ALA A 72 -93.67 9.97 53.83
CA ALA A 72 -95.07 9.80 54.20
C ALA A 72 -95.50 8.34 54.31
N LEU A 73 -95.02 7.45 53.43
CA LEU A 73 -95.38 6.03 53.38
C LEU A 73 -94.84 5.22 54.59
N LEU A 74 -93.70 5.60 55.16
CA LEU A 74 -93.11 4.92 56.32
C LEU A 74 -93.90 5.16 57.61
N ASN A 75 -94.47 6.36 57.77
CA ASN A 75 -95.21 6.73 58.98
C ASN A 75 -96.59 6.05 59.06
N GLU A 76 -97.21 5.76 57.91
CA GLU A 76 -98.52 5.08 57.85
C GLU A 76 -98.41 3.57 58.19
N ALA A 77 -97.32 2.90 57.77
CA ALA A 77 -97.08 1.49 58.04
C ALA A 77 -96.82 1.18 59.53
N ARG A 78 -96.18 2.10 60.27
CA ARG A 78 -95.86 1.93 61.71
C ARG A 78 -97.09 2.02 62.62
N ALA A 79 -98.12 2.76 62.22
CA ALA A 79 -99.34 2.94 63.02
C ALA A 79 -100.25 1.69 63.05
N ARG A 80 -100.26 0.87 61.99
CA ARG A 80 -101.08 -0.36 61.89
C ARG A 80 -100.49 -1.56 62.65
N GLN A 81 -99.18 -1.59 62.86
CA GLN A 81 -98.50 -2.68 63.57
C GLN A 81 -98.83 -2.72 65.08
N MET A 82 -99.14 -1.57 65.69
CA MET A 82 -99.36 -1.45 67.14
C MET A 82 -100.74 -1.91 67.62
N SER A 83 -101.76 -2.00 66.77
CA SER A 83 -103.15 -2.28 67.18
C SER A 83 -103.54 -3.77 67.22
N GLU A 84 -102.78 -4.67 66.59
CA GLU A 84 -103.11 -6.12 66.52
C GLU A 84 -102.26 -7.02 67.44
N TRP A 85 -101.37 -6.42 68.24
CA TRP A 85 -100.35 -7.13 69.03
C TRP A 85 -100.89 -7.83 70.31
N ASP A 86 -101.90 -7.26 70.98
CA ASP A 86 -102.37 -7.79 72.28
C ASP A 86 -103.21 -9.09 72.19
N VAL A 87 -103.79 -9.40 71.02
CA VAL A 87 -104.54 -10.65 70.78
C VAL A 87 -103.59 -11.81 70.46
N ILE A 88 -102.46 -11.53 69.81
CA ILE A 88 -101.40 -12.51 69.48
C ILE A 88 -100.68 -13.02 70.74
N LYS A 89 -100.61 -12.21 71.80
CA LYS A 89 -99.89 -12.53 73.04
C LYS A 89 -100.51 -13.68 73.86
N LYS A 90 -101.84 -13.82 73.88
CA LYS A 90 -102.54 -14.90 74.64
C LYS A 90 -102.58 -16.25 73.91
N VAL A 91 -102.34 -16.27 72.60
CA VAL A 91 -102.21 -17.48 71.78
C VAL A 91 -100.79 -18.04 71.86
N ARG A 92 -99.80 -17.15 72.04
CA ARG A 92 -98.39 -17.50 72.17
C ARG A 92 -98.06 -18.36 73.39
N ASP A 93 -98.71 -18.19 74.54
CA ASP A 93 -98.42 -19.03 75.71
C ASP A 93 -98.79 -20.51 75.48
N LEU A 94 -99.90 -20.78 74.77
CA LEU A 94 -100.32 -22.14 74.41
C LEU A 94 -99.56 -22.72 73.21
N ASP A 95 -99.16 -21.88 72.25
CA ASP A 95 -98.25 -22.30 71.15
C ASP A 95 -96.79 -22.48 71.61
N THR A 96 -96.37 -21.89 72.74
CA THR A 96 -95.01 -22.07 73.31
C THR A 96 -94.85 -23.46 73.93
N GLN A 97 -95.79 -23.91 74.75
CA GLN A 97 -95.75 -25.25 75.36
C GLN A 97 -95.88 -26.37 74.31
N ARG A 98 -96.71 -26.16 73.28
CA ARG A 98 -96.84 -27.07 72.13
C ARG A 98 -95.64 -27.00 71.19
N GLY A 99 -95.07 -25.82 71.01
CA GLY A 99 -93.88 -25.56 70.22
C GLY A 99 -92.61 -26.18 70.84
N GLU A 100 -92.53 -26.25 72.16
CA GLU A 100 -91.40 -26.85 72.88
C GLU A 100 -91.38 -28.38 72.71
N LYS A 101 -92.53 -29.04 72.85
CA LYS A 101 -92.68 -30.48 72.57
C LYS A 101 -92.57 -30.82 71.08
N LYS A 102 -93.08 -29.96 70.17
CA LYS A 102 -92.88 -30.08 68.72
C LYS A 102 -91.42 -29.88 68.31
N LYS A 103 -90.71 -28.93 68.93
CA LYS A 103 -89.29 -28.71 68.68
C LYS A 103 -88.47 -29.91 69.11
N GLN A 104 -88.76 -30.50 70.27
CA GLN A 104 -88.06 -31.71 70.72
C GLN A 104 -88.30 -32.89 69.76
N LEU A 105 -89.53 -33.09 69.28
CA LEU A 105 -89.83 -34.10 68.25
C LEU A 105 -89.15 -33.78 66.91
N ALA A 106 -89.26 -32.55 66.41
CA ALA A 106 -88.67 -32.13 65.14
C ALA A 106 -87.13 -32.12 65.17
N GLU A 107 -86.49 -31.76 66.29
CA GLU A 107 -85.04 -31.87 66.48
C GLU A 107 -84.61 -33.33 66.44
N LYS A 108 -85.31 -34.22 67.15
CA LYS A 108 -84.99 -35.64 67.15
C LYS A 108 -85.20 -36.27 65.75
N ASP A 109 -86.31 -35.96 65.06
CA ASP A 109 -86.57 -36.41 63.68
C ASP A 109 -85.55 -35.86 62.68
N LYS A 110 -85.19 -34.57 62.81
CA LYS A 110 -84.17 -33.95 61.97
C LYS A 110 -82.81 -34.58 62.22
N THR A 111 -82.43 -34.86 63.47
CA THR A 111 -81.17 -35.57 63.76
C THR A 111 -81.18 -36.99 63.22
N ILE A 112 -82.30 -37.73 63.33
CA ILE A 112 -82.42 -39.08 62.76
C ILE A 112 -82.30 -39.03 61.22
N GLY A 113 -82.99 -38.11 60.55
CA GLY A 113 -82.90 -37.92 59.10
C GLY A 113 -81.55 -37.39 58.61
N GLU A 114 -80.87 -36.55 59.40
CA GLU A 114 -79.50 -36.10 59.12
C GLU A 114 -78.49 -37.25 59.23
N ILE A 115 -78.62 -38.09 60.26
CA ILE A 115 -77.77 -39.28 60.45
C ILE A 115 -78.03 -40.31 59.32
N GLU A 116 -79.27 -40.56 58.92
CA GLU A 116 -79.58 -41.46 57.79
C GLU A 116 -79.04 -40.96 56.45
N LYS A 117 -79.10 -39.64 56.22
CA LYS A 117 -78.52 -39.01 55.03
C LYS A 117 -76.99 -39.09 55.04
N GLN A 118 -76.37 -38.93 56.21
CA GLN A 118 -74.93 -39.11 56.38
C GLN A 118 -74.51 -40.58 56.15
N GLY A 119 -75.27 -41.55 56.66
CA GLY A 119 -75.02 -42.99 56.43
C GLY A 119 -75.05 -43.36 54.94
N LYS A 120 -76.08 -42.94 54.20
CA LYS A 120 -76.14 -43.13 52.73
C LYS A 120 -75.00 -42.40 51.99
N GLY A 121 -74.60 -41.23 52.47
CA GLY A 121 -73.46 -40.49 51.95
C GLY A 121 -72.15 -41.26 52.08
N TYR A 122 -71.85 -41.77 53.27
CA TYR A 122 -70.67 -42.59 53.51
C TYR A 122 -70.68 -43.90 52.71
N GLN A 123 -71.84 -44.53 52.52
CA GLN A 123 -71.96 -45.74 51.69
C GLN A 123 -71.58 -45.46 50.23
N SER A 124 -72.06 -44.36 49.67
CA SER A 124 -71.70 -43.94 48.30
C SER A 124 -70.22 -43.58 48.15
N HIS A 125 -69.60 -43.01 49.19
CA HIS A 125 -68.17 -42.68 49.20
C HIS A 125 -67.28 -43.92 49.24
N VAL A 126 -67.69 -44.97 49.97
CA VAL A 126 -66.99 -46.26 49.97
C VAL A 126 -67.05 -46.92 48.59
N GLU A 127 -68.23 -47.02 47.97
CA GLU A 127 -68.38 -47.64 46.63
C GLU A 127 -67.69 -46.86 45.51
N SER A 128 -67.64 -45.52 45.63
CA SER A 128 -66.88 -44.67 44.70
C SER A 128 -65.38 -44.81 44.92
N GLY A 129 -64.93 -44.86 46.18
CA GLY A 129 -63.53 -45.04 46.55
C GLY A 129 -62.97 -46.36 46.03
N GLU A 130 -63.70 -47.46 46.20
CA GLU A 130 -63.28 -48.79 45.73
C GLU A 130 -63.13 -48.87 44.19
N ARG A 131 -64.01 -48.20 43.44
CA ARG A 131 -63.91 -48.12 41.98
C ARG A 131 -62.69 -47.32 41.51
N GLU A 132 -62.41 -46.19 42.14
CA GLU A 132 -61.24 -45.37 41.80
C GLU A 132 -59.93 -46.06 42.23
N LEU A 133 -59.92 -46.77 43.35
CA LEU A 133 -58.76 -47.56 43.80
C LEU A 133 -58.38 -48.65 42.78
N LYS A 134 -59.38 -49.33 42.21
CA LYS A 134 -59.15 -50.35 41.17
C LYS A 134 -58.55 -49.79 39.89
N LYS A 135 -58.95 -48.57 39.48
CA LYS A 135 -58.35 -47.88 38.33
C LYS A 135 -56.90 -47.47 38.59
N ALA A 136 -56.62 -46.93 39.78
CA ALA A 136 -55.27 -46.53 40.18
C ALA A 136 -54.29 -47.71 40.19
N LEU A 137 -54.72 -48.88 40.69
CA LEU A 137 -53.90 -50.11 40.67
C LEU A 137 -53.59 -50.60 39.26
N ALA A 138 -54.56 -50.56 38.33
CA ALA A 138 -54.32 -50.94 36.94
C ALA A 138 -53.35 -49.98 36.21
N ALA A 139 -53.42 -48.68 36.51
CA ALA A 139 -52.48 -47.69 35.97
C ALA A 139 -51.04 -47.93 36.48
N LEU A 140 -50.88 -48.31 37.76
CA LEU A 140 -49.56 -48.65 38.32
C LEU A 140 -48.93 -49.87 37.66
N GLU A 141 -49.73 -50.86 37.24
CA GLU A 141 -49.24 -52.06 36.56
C GLU A 141 -48.76 -51.76 35.14
N ALA A 142 -49.49 -50.94 34.38
CA ALA A 142 -49.06 -50.46 33.06
C ALA A 142 -47.76 -49.63 33.12
N ILE A 143 -47.58 -48.80 34.17
CA ILE A 143 -46.35 -48.03 34.37
C ILE A 143 -45.16 -48.96 34.71
N ARG A 144 -45.38 -50.05 35.45
CA ARG A 144 -44.34 -51.05 35.75
C ARG A 144 -43.85 -51.75 34.48
N GLU A 145 -44.74 -52.14 33.57
CA GLU A 145 -44.37 -52.74 32.28
C GLU A 145 -43.57 -51.80 31.37
N TYR A 146 -43.89 -50.50 31.38
CA TYR A 146 -43.12 -49.52 30.63
C TYR A 146 -41.68 -49.39 31.17
N ARG A 147 -41.51 -49.35 32.49
CA ARG A 147 -40.19 -49.23 33.15
C ARG A 147 -39.28 -50.42 32.90
N THR A 148 -39.82 -51.64 32.82
CA THR A 148 -39.02 -52.82 32.52
C THR A 148 -38.54 -52.85 31.07
N LYS A 149 -39.38 -52.40 30.12
CA LYS A 149 -39.01 -52.29 28.70
C LYS A 149 -37.99 -51.17 28.43
N HIS A 150 -38.03 -50.09 29.21
CA HIS A 150 -37.21 -48.87 29.03
C HIS A 150 -36.19 -48.66 30.17
N ALA A 151 -35.67 -49.75 30.75
CA ALA A 151 -34.83 -49.69 31.93
C ALA A 151 -33.52 -48.88 31.74
N GLY A 152 -33.00 -48.78 30.51
CA GLY A 152 -31.81 -47.98 30.19
C GLY A 152 -32.02 -46.47 30.23
N ASP A 153 -33.26 -45.99 30.03
CA ASP A 153 -33.58 -44.56 29.94
C ASP A 153 -33.44 -43.84 31.29
N VAL A 154 -33.34 -44.59 32.41
CA VAL A 154 -33.03 -44.02 33.73
C VAL A 154 -31.69 -43.28 33.74
N ALA A 155 -30.70 -43.79 32.98
CA ALA A 155 -29.37 -43.19 32.90
C ALA A 155 -29.39 -41.83 32.18
N LEU A 156 -30.44 -41.53 31.37
CA LEU A 156 -30.60 -40.21 30.75
C LEU A 156 -30.90 -39.12 31.77
N VAL A 157 -31.53 -39.46 32.90
CA VAL A 157 -31.82 -38.47 33.95
C VAL A 157 -30.54 -37.89 34.55
N THR A 158 -29.46 -38.69 34.62
CA THR A 158 -28.15 -38.25 35.13
C THR A 158 -27.19 -37.84 34.01
N ASN A 159 -27.18 -38.55 32.88
CA ASN A 159 -26.13 -38.43 31.86
C ASN A 159 -26.48 -37.48 30.72
N LEU A 160 -27.74 -37.04 30.55
CA LEU A 160 -28.12 -36.14 29.46
C LEU A 160 -27.33 -34.83 29.48
N SER A 161 -27.02 -34.28 30.66
CA SER A 161 -26.19 -33.07 30.80
C SER A 161 -24.73 -33.27 30.37
N ALA A 162 -24.20 -34.49 30.43
CA ALA A 162 -22.87 -34.83 29.91
C ALA A 162 -22.91 -34.96 28.38
N ILE A 163 -23.96 -35.61 27.85
CA ILE A 163 -24.20 -35.76 26.40
C ILE A 163 -24.41 -34.39 25.74
N GLU A 164 -25.19 -33.50 26.35
CA GLU A 164 -25.39 -32.11 25.90
C GLU A 164 -24.06 -31.35 25.78
N ARG A 165 -23.20 -31.46 26.80
CA ARG A 165 -21.87 -30.84 26.79
C ARG A 165 -20.95 -31.48 25.74
N GLY A 166 -20.99 -32.80 25.57
CA GLY A 166 -20.24 -33.50 24.52
C GLY A 166 -20.65 -33.09 23.11
N PHE A 167 -21.96 -32.97 22.86
CA PHE A 167 -22.49 -32.52 21.55
C PHE A 167 -22.23 -31.02 21.30
N ALA A 168 -22.23 -30.20 22.35
CA ALA A 168 -21.83 -28.79 22.24
C ALA A 168 -20.34 -28.64 21.91
N LEU A 169 -19.47 -29.44 22.55
CA LEU A 169 -18.04 -29.48 22.25
C LEU A 169 -17.78 -29.94 20.80
N LEU A 170 -18.50 -30.96 20.32
CA LEU A 170 -18.41 -31.42 18.93
C LEU A 170 -18.81 -30.33 17.93
N ARG A 171 -19.86 -29.55 18.23
CA ARG A 171 -20.26 -28.41 17.40
C ARG A 171 -19.21 -27.32 17.35
N ASP A 172 -18.63 -26.98 18.51
CA ASP A 172 -17.59 -25.94 18.60
C ASP A 172 -16.32 -26.35 17.84
N ILE A 173 -15.88 -27.61 17.97
CA ILE A 173 -14.73 -28.13 17.23
C ILE A 173 -15.01 -28.19 15.73
N GLU A 174 -16.19 -28.65 15.29
CA GLU A 174 -16.53 -28.69 13.86
C GLU A 174 -16.62 -27.29 13.25
N ALA A 175 -17.22 -26.32 13.96
CA ALA A 175 -17.27 -24.93 13.52
C ALA A 175 -15.86 -24.33 13.37
N LYS A 176 -14.97 -24.58 14.35
CA LYS A 176 -13.55 -24.19 14.28
C LYS A 176 -12.83 -24.86 13.11
N ARG A 177 -13.12 -26.14 12.84
CA ARG A 177 -12.52 -26.90 11.74
C ARG A 177 -12.97 -26.39 10.37
N ILE A 178 -14.26 -26.11 10.19
CA ILE A 178 -14.81 -25.52 8.96
C ILE A 178 -14.12 -24.17 8.69
N LYS A 179 -14.05 -23.30 9.70
CA LYS A 179 -13.39 -22.00 9.58
C LYS A 179 -11.90 -22.15 9.24
N ALA A 180 -11.19 -23.06 9.90
CA ALA A 180 -9.77 -23.32 9.62
C ALA A 180 -9.54 -23.87 8.20
N LEU A 181 -10.46 -24.71 7.69
CA LEU A 181 -10.41 -25.22 6.31
C LEU A 181 -10.65 -24.10 5.27
N GLU A 182 -11.56 -23.17 5.55
CA GLU A 182 -11.76 -21.97 4.71
C GLU A 182 -10.51 -21.08 4.71
N GLU A 183 -9.92 -20.82 5.88
CA GLU A 183 -8.67 -20.06 6.02
C GLU A 183 -7.50 -20.74 5.29
N LEU A 184 -7.40 -22.07 5.39
CA LEU A 184 -6.39 -22.87 4.69
C LEU A 184 -6.57 -22.80 3.16
N SER A 185 -7.81 -22.86 2.67
CA SER A 185 -8.13 -22.71 1.24
C SER A 185 -7.72 -21.32 0.73
N MET A 186 -8.05 -20.26 1.48
CA MET A 186 -7.61 -18.90 1.14
C MET A 186 -6.08 -18.76 1.17
N ALA A 187 -5.41 -19.36 2.16
CA ALA A 187 -3.95 -19.36 2.25
C ALA A 187 -3.29 -20.12 1.09
N ALA A 188 -3.89 -21.23 0.64
CA ALA A 188 -3.45 -21.95 -0.56
C ALA A 188 -3.54 -21.07 -1.81
N GLY A 189 -4.67 -20.37 -2.01
CA GLY A 189 -4.82 -19.43 -3.12
C GLY A 189 -3.83 -18.26 -3.08
N LYS A 190 -3.56 -17.71 -1.89
CA LYS A 190 -2.53 -16.67 -1.69
C LYS A 190 -1.12 -17.17 -2.02
N LYS A 191 -0.77 -18.38 -1.58
CA LYS A 191 0.51 -19.03 -1.88
C LYS A 191 0.69 -19.21 -3.38
N GLU A 192 -0.32 -19.69 -4.09
CA GLU A 192 -0.25 -19.93 -5.54
C GLU A 192 -0.15 -18.62 -6.35
N SER A 193 -0.88 -17.59 -5.92
CA SER A 193 -0.76 -16.23 -6.48
C SER A 193 0.64 -15.64 -6.23
N ALA A 194 1.17 -15.76 -5.00
CA ALA A 194 2.51 -15.28 -4.66
C ALA A 194 3.61 -16.02 -5.43
N LEU A 195 3.44 -17.33 -5.67
CA LEU A 195 4.36 -18.15 -6.47
C LEU A 195 4.39 -17.67 -7.92
N SER A 196 3.22 -17.45 -8.51
CA SER A 196 3.08 -16.95 -9.88
C SER A 196 3.67 -15.54 -10.05
N GLU A 197 3.44 -14.64 -9.09
CA GLU A 197 4.02 -13.30 -9.10
C GLU A 197 5.55 -13.35 -8.93
N CYS A 198 6.06 -14.19 -8.03
CA CYS A 198 7.50 -14.38 -7.84
C CYS A 198 8.17 -14.87 -9.14
N ALA A 199 7.61 -15.90 -9.79
CA ALA A 199 8.12 -16.41 -11.07
C ALA A 199 8.11 -15.33 -12.18
N ARG A 200 7.07 -14.49 -12.24
CA ARG A 200 7.00 -13.36 -13.16
C ARG A 200 8.11 -12.33 -12.90
N ARG A 201 8.32 -11.96 -11.63
CA ARG A 201 9.38 -11.02 -11.22
C ARG A 201 10.79 -11.58 -11.45
N GLU A 202 10.98 -12.89 -11.31
CA GLU A 202 12.25 -13.55 -11.65
C GLU A 202 12.55 -13.39 -13.14
N SER A 203 11.57 -13.67 -14.00
CA SER A 203 11.72 -13.49 -15.45
C SER A 203 12.02 -12.04 -15.85
N ASP A 204 11.35 -11.06 -15.23
CA ASP A 204 11.57 -9.64 -15.50
C ASP A 204 12.93 -9.15 -15.01
N HIS A 205 13.39 -9.64 -13.85
CA HIS A 205 14.74 -9.37 -13.35
C HIS A 205 15.80 -9.96 -14.28
N GLU A 206 15.60 -11.19 -14.77
CA GLU A 206 16.53 -11.85 -15.68
C GLU A 206 16.64 -11.12 -17.03
N LYS A 207 15.51 -10.68 -17.61
CA LYS A 207 15.49 -9.82 -18.81
C LYS A 207 16.22 -8.50 -18.58
N SER A 208 16.06 -7.90 -17.41
CA SER A 208 16.72 -6.65 -17.05
C SER A 208 18.22 -6.84 -16.85
N CYS A 209 18.65 -7.98 -16.28
CA CYS A 209 20.05 -8.37 -16.14
C CYS A 209 20.72 -8.46 -17.51
N ARG A 210 20.12 -9.21 -18.45
CA ARG A 210 20.65 -9.35 -19.83
C ARG A 210 20.76 -8.00 -20.56
N LYS A 211 19.80 -7.09 -20.36
CA LYS A 211 19.88 -5.73 -20.92
C LYS A 211 21.01 -4.91 -20.30
N PHE A 212 21.18 -4.98 -18.98
CA PHE A 212 22.25 -4.29 -18.26
C PHE A 212 23.63 -4.81 -18.70
N GLU A 213 23.82 -6.13 -18.76
CA GLU A 213 25.06 -6.75 -19.26
C GLU A 213 25.37 -6.35 -20.70
N LYS A 214 24.37 -6.33 -21.58
CA LYS A 214 24.53 -5.88 -22.96
C LYS A 214 25.00 -4.42 -23.01
N SER A 215 24.31 -3.50 -22.34
CA SER A 215 24.71 -2.08 -22.32
C SER A 215 26.08 -1.86 -21.67
N HIS A 216 26.47 -2.70 -20.70
CA HIS A 216 27.79 -2.63 -20.08
C HIS A 216 28.88 -3.04 -21.07
N ASN A 217 28.67 -4.13 -21.81
CA ASN A 217 29.59 -4.61 -22.84
C ASN A 217 29.68 -3.63 -24.02
N ASP A 218 28.56 -3.05 -24.45
CA ASP A 218 28.54 -2.03 -25.52
C ASP A 218 29.35 -0.79 -25.12
N LEU A 219 29.19 -0.31 -23.87
CA LEU A 219 29.98 0.81 -23.36
C LEU A 219 31.47 0.45 -23.29
N LYS A 220 31.79 -0.73 -22.75
CA LYS A 220 33.18 -1.20 -22.65
C LYS A 220 33.84 -1.28 -24.03
N GLY A 221 33.15 -1.85 -25.02
CA GLY A 221 33.65 -1.92 -26.41
C GLY A 221 33.91 -0.53 -27.00
N LEU A 222 33.01 0.43 -26.79
CA LEU A 222 33.20 1.81 -27.25
C LEU A 222 34.34 2.52 -26.54
N THR A 223 34.52 2.31 -25.22
CA THR A 223 35.65 2.86 -24.47
C THR A 223 36.97 2.26 -24.96
N ASP A 224 37.03 0.95 -25.22
CA ASP A 224 38.22 0.28 -25.76
C ASP A 224 38.56 0.82 -27.17
N GLU A 225 37.57 0.94 -28.07
CA GLU A 225 37.75 1.57 -29.38
C GLU A 225 38.25 3.03 -29.28
N MET A 226 37.70 3.81 -28.36
CA MET A 226 38.09 5.19 -28.12
C MET A 226 39.54 5.30 -27.65
N THR A 227 39.97 4.42 -26.73
CA THR A 227 41.38 4.36 -26.29
C THR A 227 42.33 3.95 -27.41
N ALA A 228 41.90 3.06 -28.32
CA ALA A 228 42.68 2.66 -29.48
C ALA A 228 42.86 3.81 -30.49
N ILE A 229 41.78 4.55 -30.79
CA ILE A 229 41.83 5.72 -31.70
C ILE A 229 42.73 6.82 -31.14
N LEU A 230 42.63 7.08 -29.84
CA LEU A 230 43.39 8.13 -29.18
C LEU A 230 44.86 7.76 -28.93
N GLN A 231 45.25 6.50 -29.11
CA GLN A 231 46.62 5.97 -28.91
C GLN A 231 47.23 6.40 -27.56
N GLY A 232 46.40 6.47 -26.51
CA GLY A 232 46.82 6.91 -25.16
C GLY A 232 47.09 8.42 -25.01
N ARG A 233 46.75 9.25 -26.00
CA ARG A 233 46.85 10.72 -25.94
C ARG A 233 45.47 11.35 -25.72
N ASP A 234 45.43 12.50 -25.06
CA ASP A 234 44.19 13.27 -24.91
C ASP A 234 43.77 13.90 -26.25
N ILE A 235 42.47 13.94 -26.55
CA ILE A 235 41.93 14.60 -27.74
C ILE A 235 42.33 16.08 -27.82
N SER A 236 42.54 16.71 -26.66
CA SER A 236 43.02 18.09 -26.55
C SER A 236 44.43 18.25 -27.12
N ARG A 237 45.30 17.25 -26.95
CA ARG A 237 46.66 17.27 -27.51
C ARG A 237 46.64 17.16 -29.04
N TRP A 238 45.78 16.29 -29.57
CA TRP A 238 45.57 16.18 -31.02
C TRP A 238 45.07 17.49 -31.63
N ARG A 239 44.17 18.20 -30.94
CA ARG A 239 43.70 19.53 -31.35
C ARG A 239 44.81 20.58 -31.33
N SER A 240 45.56 20.67 -30.24
CA SER A 240 46.68 21.62 -30.15
C SER A 240 47.75 21.34 -31.21
N GLU A 241 48.00 20.07 -31.55
CA GLU A 241 48.92 19.68 -32.62
C GLU A 241 48.37 20.08 -34.00
N ALA A 242 47.08 19.86 -34.27
CA ALA A 242 46.43 20.32 -35.50
C ALA A 242 46.45 21.85 -35.64
N ASP A 243 46.20 22.59 -34.57
CA ASP A 243 46.21 24.06 -34.57
C ASP A 243 47.63 24.60 -34.79
N ALA A 244 48.64 24.02 -34.13
CA ALA A 244 50.04 24.37 -34.37
C ALA A 244 50.47 24.10 -35.83
N LEU A 245 49.99 23.00 -36.42
CA LEU A 245 50.23 22.68 -37.82
C LEU A 245 49.51 23.65 -38.76
N LYS A 246 48.28 24.08 -38.46
CA LYS A 246 47.55 25.10 -39.24
C LYS A 246 48.23 26.47 -39.19
N ASP A 247 48.76 26.85 -38.03
CA ASP A 247 49.55 28.07 -37.89
C ASP A 247 50.83 27.99 -38.73
N SER A 248 51.48 26.82 -38.74
CA SER A 248 52.65 26.54 -39.60
C SER A 248 52.29 26.56 -41.08
N GLU A 249 51.15 25.97 -41.48
CA GLU A 249 50.63 26.01 -42.86
C GLU A 249 50.40 27.44 -43.32
N ARG A 250 49.76 28.27 -42.49
CA ARG A 250 49.53 29.68 -42.77
C ARG A 250 50.84 30.43 -43.01
N LEU A 251 51.84 30.20 -42.17
CA LEU A 251 53.14 30.84 -42.29
C LEU A 251 53.90 30.36 -43.54
N LEU A 252 53.80 29.07 -43.88
CA LEU A 252 54.38 28.49 -45.09
C LEU A 252 53.72 29.04 -46.36
N LEU A 253 52.39 29.15 -46.41
CA LEU A 253 51.64 29.73 -47.54
C LEU A 253 52.03 31.20 -47.76
N GLN A 254 52.06 32.00 -46.70
CA GLN A 254 52.53 33.40 -46.77
C GLN A 254 53.97 33.49 -47.27
N THR A 255 54.84 32.58 -46.83
CA THR A 255 56.23 32.52 -47.30
C THR A 255 56.27 32.16 -48.79
N GLY A 256 55.48 31.19 -49.24
CA GLY A 256 55.34 30.84 -50.67
C GLY A 256 54.91 32.03 -51.54
N GLU A 257 53.92 32.80 -51.10
CA GLU A 257 53.46 34.01 -51.81
C GLU A 257 54.55 35.10 -51.88
N THR A 258 55.29 35.32 -50.79
CA THR A 258 56.42 36.27 -50.81
C THR A 258 57.51 35.84 -51.79
N MET A 259 57.73 34.54 -51.95
CA MET A 259 58.73 33.99 -52.87
C MET A 259 58.32 34.14 -54.34
N GLU A 260 57.03 33.94 -54.65
CA GLU A 260 56.53 34.28 -55.98
C GLU A 260 56.67 35.78 -56.29
N ARG A 261 56.46 36.64 -55.28
CA ARG A 261 56.64 38.09 -55.42
C ARG A 261 58.10 38.47 -55.68
N ILE A 262 59.05 37.84 -54.98
CA ILE A 262 60.49 37.97 -55.20
C ILE A 262 60.85 37.58 -56.64
N ASP A 263 60.39 36.42 -57.12
CA ASP A 263 60.72 35.92 -58.45
C ASP A 263 60.19 36.84 -59.57
N ARG A 264 58.93 37.29 -59.44
CA ARG A 264 58.32 38.28 -60.35
C ARG A 264 59.08 39.60 -60.34
N THR A 265 59.50 40.07 -59.17
CA THR A 265 60.22 41.35 -59.02
C THR A 265 61.65 41.27 -59.54
N SER A 266 62.34 40.15 -59.32
CA SER A 266 63.68 39.88 -59.88
C SER A 266 63.64 39.86 -61.41
N THR A 267 62.66 39.16 -62.00
CA THR A 267 62.46 39.10 -63.46
C THR A 267 62.18 40.50 -64.03
N ALA A 268 61.36 41.31 -63.35
CA ALA A 268 61.09 42.69 -63.76
C ALA A 268 62.33 43.59 -63.67
N LEU A 269 63.16 43.42 -62.63
CA LEU A 269 64.42 44.16 -62.48
C LEU A 269 65.41 43.86 -63.60
N ASP A 270 65.52 42.61 -64.02
CA ASP A 270 66.39 42.25 -65.14
C ASP A 270 65.86 42.82 -66.46
N GLY A 271 64.53 42.85 -66.65
CA GLY A 271 63.90 43.59 -67.76
C GLY A 271 64.24 45.08 -67.77
N LEU A 272 64.16 45.75 -66.62
CA LEU A 272 64.50 47.18 -66.47
C LEU A 272 66.00 47.45 -66.71
N LYS A 273 66.91 46.61 -66.20
CA LYS A 273 68.36 46.70 -66.47
C LYS A 273 68.64 46.60 -67.97
N THR A 274 67.98 45.67 -68.64
CA THR A 274 68.12 45.46 -70.08
C THR A 274 67.63 46.69 -70.86
N SER A 275 66.51 47.28 -70.45
CA SER A 275 65.94 48.51 -71.03
C SER A 275 66.84 49.75 -70.82
N ILE A 276 67.43 49.92 -69.64
CA ILE A 276 68.43 50.97 -69.38
C ILE A 276 69.66 50.78 -70.28
N GLY A 277 70.08 49.53 -70.49
CA GLY A 277 71.18 49.20 -71.41
C GLY A 277 70.88 49.61 -72.86
N THR A 278 69.67 49.33 -73.37
CA THR A 278 69.27 49.69 -74.72
C THR A 278 69.09 51.20 -74.89
N LEU A 279 68.47 51.89 -73.93
CA LEU A 279 68.32 53.35 -73.95
C LEU A 279 69.68 54.06 -73.88
N ASN A 280 70.62 53.58 -73.07
CA ASN A 280 71.98 54.13 -73.02
C ASN A 280 72.74 53.94 -74.34
N ALA A 281 72.62 52.77 -74.96
CA ALA A 281 73.20 52.54 -76.30
C ALA A 281 72.59 53.49 -77.35
N GLY A 282 71.27 53.72 -77.28
CA GLY A 282 70.56 54.70 -78.11
C GLY A 282 71.05 56.14 -77.88
N ARG A 283 71.24 56.55 -76.62
CA ARG A 283 71.76 57.87 -76.25
C ARG A 283 73.17 58.11 -76.81
N VAL A 284 74.06 57.11 -76.72
CA VAL A 284 75.42 57.19 -77.28
C VAL A 284 75.39 57.35 -78.80
N ARG A 285 74.45 56.69 -79.48
CA ARG A 285 74.25 56.85 -80.93
C ARG A 285 73.79 58.26 -81.29
N ILE A 286 72.76 58.78 -80.61
CA ILE A 286 72.25 60.14 -80.84
C ILE A 286 73.35 61.18 -80.59
N LEU A 287 74.16 61.06 -79.53
CA LEU A 287 75.31 61.95 -79.27
C LEU A 287 76.33 61.97 -80.41
N ARG A 288 76.60 60.80 -81.01
CA ARG A 288 77.52 60.69 -82.15
C ARG A 288 76.95 61.38 -83.39
N GLU A 289 75.65 61.22 -83.64
CA GLU A 289 74.93 61.88 -84.75
C GLU A 289 74.84 63.40 -84.56
N ILE A 290 74.59 63.88 -83.33
CA ILE A 290 74.65 65.31 -82.96
C ILE A 290 76.04 65.85 -83.29
N LYS A 291 77.11 65.23 -82.80
CA LYS A 291 78.49 65.68 -83.05
C LYS A 291 78.79 65.80 -84.54
N SER A 292 78.41 64.80 -85.34
CA SER A 292 78.58 64.83 -86.79
C SER A 292 77.79 65.96 -87.46
N CYS A 293 76.57 66.25 -86.98
CA CYS A 293 75.75 67.34 -87.50
C CYS A 293 76.29 68.72 -87.07
N THR A 294 76.82 68.85 -85.86
CA THR A 294 77.46 70.08 -85.36
C THR A 294 78.71 70.41 -86.16
N ASP A 295 79.58 69.42 -86.41
CA ASP A 295 80.79 69.59 -87.23
C ASP A 295 80.41 70.00 -88.66
N ARG A 296 79.36 69.39 -89.23
CA ARG A 296 78.85 69.73 -90.57
C ARG A 296 78.23 71.13 -90.62
N LYS A 297 77.50 71.54 -89.59
CA LYS A 297 76.92 72.87 -89.46
C LYS A 297 78.00 73.94 -89.42
N ALA A 298 79.05 73.74 -88.62
CA ALA A 298 80.19 74.66 -88.52
C ALA A 298 80.95 74.81 -89.85
N LEU A 299 81.10 73.72 -90.61
CA LEU A 299 81.70 73.77 -91.95
C LEU A 299 80.85 74.59 -92.92
N LEU A 300 79.54 74.35 -92.95
CA LEU A 300 78.59 75.09 -93.80
C LEU A 300 78.51 76.57 -93.41
N GLU A 301 78.60 76.91 -92.12
CA GLU A 301 78.71 78.30 -91.62
C GLU A 301 79.94 79.01 -92.20
N LYS A 302 81.10 78.34 -92.18
CA LYS A 302 82.34 78.87 -92.75
C LYS A 302 82.27 79.02 -94.28
N ASP A 303 81.64 78.07 -94.96
CA ASP A 303 81.44 78.12 -96.41
C ASP A 303 80.49 79.27 -96.80
N ILE A 304 79.42 79.49 -96.02
CA ILE A 304 78.51 80.63 -96.18
C ILE A 304 79.27 81.96 -96.05
N ASP A 305 80.07 82.14 -95.00
CA ASP A 305 80.83 83.37 -94.75
C ASP A 305 81.84 83.66 -95.88
N THR A 306 82.50 82.61 -96.38
CA THR A 306 83.44 82.69 -97.52
C THR A 306 82.72 83.08 -98.81
N LEU A 307 81.57 82.46 -99.10
CA LEU A 307 80.76 82.75 -100.29
C LEU A 307 80.11 84.14 -100.22
N GLU A 308 79.68 84.59 -99.04
CA GLU A 308 79.19 85.97 -98.81
C GLU A 308 80.29 87.00 -99.10
N THR A 309 81.50 86.72 -98.62
CA THR A 309 82.68 87.56 -98.91
C THR A 309 82.96 87.62 -100.41
N GLN A 310 82.94 86.48 -101.11
CA GLN A 310 83.13 86.42 -102.57
C GLN A 310 82.04 87.18 -103.35
N VAL A 311 80.77 87.02 -102.99
CA VAL A 311 79.66 87.75 -103.62
C VAL A 311 79.83 89.26 -103.42
N SER A 312 80.27 89.70 -102.23
CA SER A 312 80.52 91.11 -101.95
C SER A 312 81.65 91.69 -102.83
N PHE A 313 82.75 90.95 -103.02
CA PHE A 313 83.87 91.37 -103.87
C PHE A 313 83.47 91.44 -105.34
N LEU A 314 82.73 90.44 -105.84
CA LEU A 314 82.25 90.43 -107.22
C LEU A 314 81.26 91.58 -107.47
N SER A 315 80.39 91.91 -106.50
CA SER A 315 79.52 93.08 -106.59
C SER A 315 80.33 94.38 -106.68
N ARG A 316 81.41 94.51 -105.91
CA ARG A 316 82.29 95.69 -105.93
C ARG A 316 83.03 95.85 -107.28
N ILE A 317 83.39 94.73 -107.91
CA ILE A 317 84.03 94.72 -109.24
C ILE A 317 83.04 95.19 -110.33
N ARG A 318 81.76 94.80 -110.24
CA ARG A 318 80.71 95.29 -111.16
C ARG A 318 80.54 96.80 -111.08
N ASP A 319 80.60 97.37 -109.88
CA ASP A 319 80.36 98.80 -109.69
C ASP A 319 81.47 99.70 -110.30
N LEU A 320 82.65 99.13 -110.63
CA LEU A 320 83.81 99.85 -111.20
C LEU A 320 83.94 99.73 -112.74
N GLU A 321 82.94 99.17 -113.41
CA GLU A 321 82.97 98.85 -114.85
C GLU A 321 83.03 100.09 -115.76
N ALA A 322 82.53 101.25 -115.30
CA ALA A 322 82.52 102.51 -116.04
C ALA A 322 83.91 103.18 -116.16
N GLU A 323 84.80 102.99 -115.18
CA GLU A 323 86.17 103.55 -115.19
C GLU A 323 87.12 102.69 -116.05
N ARG A 324 86.83 101.40 -116.18
CA ARG A 324 87.65 100.43 -116.93
C ARG A 324 87.70 100.69 -118.44
N LYS A 325 86.69 101.36 -119.02
CA LYS A 325 86.63 101.66 -120.46
C LYS A 325 87.54 102.81 -120.90
N ARG A 326 88.17 103.54 -119.99
CA ARG A 326 89.00 104.74 -120.30
C ARG A 326 90.51 104.47 -120.37
N LEU A 327 90.94 103.20 -120.34
CA LEU A 327 92.36 102.81 -120.34
C LEU A 327 92.81 102.39 -121.75
N GLU A 328 93.89 103.01 -122.25
CA GLU A 328 94.59 102.67 -123.50
C GLU A 328 96.02 102.19 -123.16
N ASP A 329 96.45 101.10 -123.80
CA ASP A 329 97.72 100.42 -123.48
C ASP A 329 98.95 101.27 -123.86
N GLY A 330 99.93 101.33 -122.95
CA GLY A 330 101.22 102.00 -123.16
C GLY A 330 101.37 103.39 -122.53
N GLN A 331 100.33 103.94 -121.89
CA GLN A 331 100.38 105.20 -121.13
C GLN A 331 100.17 104.95 -119.62
N PRO A 332 100.91 105.63 -118.72
CA PRO A 332 100.78 105.40 -117.27
C PRO A 332 99.42 105.84 -116.72
N CYS A 333 98.78 104.96 -115.96
CA CYS A 333 97.44 105.19 -115.38
C CYS A 333 97.43 106.31 -114.31
N PRO A 334 96.46 107.25 -114.33
CA PRO A 334 96.39 108.39 -113.40
C PRO A 334 96.07 108.01 -111.94
N LEU A 335 95.63 106.78 -111.65
CA LEU A 335 95.38 106.34 -110.27
C LEU A 335 96.54 105.58 -109.63
N CYS A 336 97.36 104.86 -110.39
CA CYS A 336 98.37 103.96 -109.84
C CYS A 336 99.74 103.97 -110.55
N GLY A 337 99.87 104.68 -111.69
CA GLY A 337 101.15 104.86 -112.39
C GLY A 337 101.73 103.64 -113.11
N ALA A 338 101.09 102.47 -113.05
CA ALA A 338 101.55 101.25 -113.72
C ALA A 338 101.17 101.22 -115.21
N THR A 339 102.04 100.63 -116.04
CA THR A 339 101.88 100.55 -117.52
C THR A 339 101.25 99.23 -118.01
N GLU A 340 100.92 98.28 -117.13
CA GLU A 340 100.26 97.01 -117.47
C GLU A 340 99.12 96.69 -116.48
N HIS A 341 97.96 96.22 -116.98
CA HIS A 341 96.81 95.84 -116.15
C HIS A 341 96.26 94.44 -116.52
N PRO A 342 96.21 93.47 -115.58
CA PRO A 342 95.72 92.10 -115.84
C PRO A 342 94.25 91.98 -116.24
N TYR A 343 93.51 93.08 -116.17
CA TYR A 343 92.07 93.14 -116.36
C TYR A 343 91.69 94.23 -117.37
N ALA A 344 92.39 94.41 -118.49
CA ALA A 344 91.83 95.13 -119.67
C ALA A 344 91.04 94.16 -120.58
N MET A 345 90.36 94.65 -121.64
CA MET A 345 89.31 93.93 -122.43
C MET A 345 89.45 92.40 -122.52
N GLY A 346 88.38 91.67 -122.16
CA GLY A 346 88.22 90.24 -122.47
C GLY A 346 88.19 89.27 -121.28
N ASN A 347 88.36 89.71 -120.03
CA ASN A 347 88.33 88.82 -118.86
C ASN A 347 87.59 89.44 -117.65
N VAL A 348 86.32 89.06 -117.46
CA VAL A 348 85.46 89.49 -116.33
C VAL A 348 84.72 88.27 -115.74
N PRO A 349 84.76 88.00 -114.42
CA PRO A 349 83.97 86.94 -113.77
C PRO A 349 82.47 87.29 -113.62
N VAL A 350 81.58 86.28 -113.66
CA VAL A 350 80.10 86.43 -113.67
C VAL A 350 79.47 86.18 -112.28
N LEU A 351 78.71 87.15 -111.73
CA LEU A 351 78.10 87.09 -110.39
C LEU A 351 77.12 85.92 -110.14
N ASN A 352 76.29 85.53 -111.13
CA ASN A 352 75.18 84.58 -110.93
C ASN A 352 75.58 83.20 -110.36
N LYS A 353 76.82 82.74 -110.58
CA LYS A 353 77.27 81.43 -110.06
C LYS A 353 77.57 81.47 -108.55
N ALA A 354 78.07 82.59 -108.04
CA ALA A 354 78.42 82.74 -106.63
C ALA A 354 77.16 82.88 -105.76
N GLU A 355 76.15 83.62 -106.22
CA GLU A 355 74.87 83.79 -105.51
C GLU A 355 74.08 82.47 -105.42
N ALA A 356 74.05 81.67 -106.50
CA ALA A 356 73.41 80.36 -106.50
C ALA A 356 74.13 79.35 -105.55
N GLY A 357 75.46 79.41 -105.48
CA GLY A 357 76.25 78.62 -104.53
C GLY A 357 75.98 78.99 -103.08
N LEU A 358 75.84 80.29 -102.78
CA LEU A 358 75.50 80.79 -101.45
C LEU A 358 74.10 80.33 -101.01
N GLN A 359 73.10 80.44 -101.88
CA GLN A 359 71.71 80.04 -101.56
C GLN A 359 71.61 78.53 -101.30
N LYS A 360 72.27 77.70 -102.11
CA LYS A 360 72.30 76.25 -101.90
C LYS A 360 72.92 75.87 -100.55
N THR A 361 74.02 76.52 -100.18
CA THR A 361 74.72 76.28 -98.90
C THR A 361 73.87 76.73 -97.71
N LYS A 362 73.13 77.85 -97.83
CA LYS A 362 72.15 78.30 -96.82
C LYS A 362 70.99 77.32 -96.62
N ASP A 363 70.48 76.71 -97.70
CA ASP A 363 69.39 75.73 -97.60
C ASP A 363 69.87 74.39 -96.99
N GLU A 364 71.10 73.95 -97.30
CA GLU A 364 71.73 72.81 -96.64
C GLU A 364 71.97 73.08 -95.15
N PHE A 365 72.43 74.28 -94.79
CA PHE A 365 72.60 74.71 -93.40
C PHE A 365 71.27 74.65 -92.61
N LYS A 366 70.17 75.16 -93.18
CA LYS A 366 68.84 75.08 -92.54
C LYS A 366 68.40 73.64 -92.29
N LYS A 367 68.64 72.72 -93.25
CA LYS A 367 68.31 71.29 -93.09
C LYS A 367 69.13 70.63 -91.98
N VAL A 368 70.44 70.87 -91.94
CA VAL A 368 71.32 70.32 -90.89
C VAL A 368 70.96 70.91 -89.52
N SER A 369 70.68 72.22 -89.45
CA SER A 369 70.26 72.90 -88.21
C SER A 369 68.92 72.36 -87.67
N HIS A 370 67.93 72.13 -88.54
CA HIS A 370 66.65 71.54 -88.13
C HIS A 370 66.81 70.08 -87.65
N HIS A 371 67.65 69.29 -88.33
CA HIS A 371 67.95 67.92 -87.92
C HIS A 371 68.68 67.88 -86.56
N LEU A 372 69.63 68.81 -86.34
CA LEU A 372 70.34 68.95 -85.07
C LEU A 372 69.36 69.25 -83.92
N ASN A 373 68.47 70.24 -84.08
CA ASN A 373 67.46 70.58 -83.06
C ASN A 373 66.54 69.39 -82.73
N LYS A 374 66.21 68.55 -83.72
CA LYS A 374 65.43 67.32 -83.50
C LYS A 374 66.22 66.29 -82.68
N LEU A 375 67.49 66.07 -83.00
CA LEU A 375 68.37 65.16 -82.25
C LEU A 375 68.63 65.67 -80.83
N GLU A 376 68.75 66.99 -80.63
CA GLU A 376 68.87 67.65 -79.32
C GLU A 376 67.59 67.50 -78.47
N ALA A 377 66.40 67.52 -79.09
CA ALA A 377 65.16 67.19 -78.39
C ALA A 377 65.06 65.70 -78.05
N ASP A 378 65.47 64.83 -78.98
CA ASP A 378 65.46 63.37 -78.79
C ASP A 378 66.41 62.94 -77.67
N ILE A 379 67.58 63.57 -77.51
CA ILE A 379 68.51 63.24 -76.43
C ILE A 379 67.99 63.64 -75.04
N VAL A 380 67.29 64.78 -74.93
CA VAL A 380 66.64 65.19 -73.68
C VAL A 380 65.53 64.22 -73.33
N ARG A 381 64.73 63.79 -74.31
CA ARG A 381 63.68 62.77 -74.12
C ARG A 381 64.27 61.43 -73.67
N THR A 382 65.29 60.92 -74.36
CA THR A 382 65.95 59.66 -73.98
C THR A 382 66.64 59.76 -72.61
N ALA A 383 67.19 60.92 -72.24
CA ALA A 383 67.75 61.13 -70.90
C ALA A 383 66.68 61.10 -69.79
N ALA A 384 65.51 61.70 -70.03
CA ALA A 384 64.38 61.65 -69.11
C ALA A 384 63.80 60.22 -68.97
N GLU A 385 63.71 59.47 -70.07
CA GLU A 385 63.32 58.05 -70.08
C GLU A 385 64.30 57.20 -69.25
N ILE A 386 65.62 57.37 -69.46
CA ILE A 386 66.65 56.68 -68.66
C ILE A 386 66.49 56.99 -67.16
N GLN A 387 66.35 58.27 -66.80
CA GLN A 387 66.19 58.67 -65.40
C GLN A 387 64.92 58.10 -64.76
N HIS A 388 63.82 58.03 -65.52
CA HIS A 388 62.58 57.41 -65.05
C HIS A 388 62.74 55.90 -64.83
N THR A 389 63.32 55.19 -65.80
CA THR A 389 63.57 53.74 -65.69
C THR A 389 64.59 53.41 -64.59
N GLU A 390 65.61 54.25 -64.36
CA GLU A 390 66.55 54.13 -63.24
C GLU A 390 65.87 54.31 -61.88
N LYS A 391 64.93 55.26 -61.78
CA LYS A 391 64.11 55.44 -60.57
C LYS A 391 63.21 54.23 -60.30
N GLU A 392 62.52 53.72 -61.34
CA GLU A 392 61.72 52.51 -61.23
C GLU A 392 62.56 51.28 -60.84
N LEU A 393 63.78 51.17 -61.37
CA LEU A 393 64.73 50.12 -60.99
C LEU A 393 65.11 50.22 -59.51
N ALA A 394 65.38 51.43 -58.99
CA ALA A 394 65.70 51.63 -57.58
C ALA A 394 64.52 51.28 -56.67
N GLU A 395 63.30 51.67 -57.02
CA GLU A 395 62.08 51.35 -56.27
C GLU A 395 61.81 49.84 -56.24
N LYS A 396 61.92 49.16 -57.40
CA LYS A 396 61.75 47.70 -57.48
C LYS A 396 62.85 46.95 -56.75
N ARG A 397 64.07 47.48 -56.69
CA ARG A 397 65.18 46.87 -55.95
C ARG A 397 64.99 46.98 -54.44
N ALA A 398 64.52 48.13 -53.95
CA ALA A 398 64.15 48.29 -52.55
C ALA A 398 62.99 47.36 -52.14
N ALA A 399 62.00 47.17 -53.03
CA ALA A 399 60.91 46.22 -52.82
C ALA A 399 61.41 44.76 -52.78
N LEU A 400 62.33 44.39 -53.69
CA LEU A 400 62.96 43.07 -53.68
C LEU A 400 63.72 42.80 -52.37
N ASP A 401 64.55 43.75 -51.91
CA ASP A 401 65.31 43.60 -50.66
C ASP A 401 64.39 43.47 -49.43
N ALA A 402 63.28 44.22 -49.39
CA ALA A 402 62.28 44.12 -48.33
C ALA A 402 61.61 42.74 -48.32
N ASP A 403 61.26 42.23 -49.50
CA ASP A 403 60.65 40.90 -49.66
C ASP A 403 61.62 39.77 -49.33
N GLU A 404 62.89 39.88 -49.74
CA GLU A 404 63.93 38.91 -49.38
C GLU A 404 64.16 38.85 -47.88
N LYS A 405 64.15 40.01 -47.20
CA LYS A 405 64.26 40.08 -45.75
C LYS A 405 63.04 39.48 -45.05
N GLN A 406 61.84 39.78 -45.54
CA GLN A 406 60.59 39.19 -45.02
C GLN A 406 60.57 37.66 -45.19
N CYS A 407 61.04 37.16 -46.33
CA CYS A 407 61.15 35.72 -46.61
C CYS A 407 62.19 35.04 -45.70
N ALA A 408 63.36 35.68 -45.49
CA ALA A 408 64.40 35.16 -44.60
C ALA A 408 63.92 35.08 -43.13
N ASP A 409 63.24 36.12 -42.64
CA ASP A 409 62.67 36.13 -41.28
C ASP A 409 61.59 35.05 -41.12
N ALA A 410 60.78 34.81 -42.15
CA ALA A 410 59.74 33.77 -42.13
C ALA A 410 60.35 32.35 -42.13
N LEU A 411 61.39 32.10 -42.94
CA LEU A 411 62.12 30.83 -42.97
C LEU A 411 62.83 30.54 -41.63
N LEU A 412 63.36 31.58 -40.96
CA LEU A 412 63.92 31.48 -39.61
C LEU A 412 62.89 31.08 -38.57
N ARG A 413 61.68 31.66 -38.62
CA ARG A 413 60.56 31.28 -37.72
C ARG A 413 60.09 29.84 -37.96
N LEU A 414 60.12 29.40 -39.22
CA LEU A 414 59.84 28.02 -39.62
C LEU A 414 61.01 27.05 -39.33
N ARG A 415 62.16 27.56 -38.86
CA ARG A 415 63.41 26.81 -38.61
C ARG A 415 63.90 26.04 -39.83
N MET A 416 63.73 26.61 -41.02
CA MET A 416 64.14 26.00 -42.27
C MET A 416 65.47 26.60 -42.75
N GLU A 417 66.55 25.82 -42.71
CA GLU A 417 67.81 26.18 -43.38
C GLU A 417 67.77 25.68 -44.83
N VAL A 418 67.64 26.61 -45.77
CA VAL A 418 67.52 26.30 -47.20
C VAL A 418 68.28 27.33 -48.04
N SER A 419 68.94 26.85 -49.09
CA SER A 419 69.61 27.69 -50.07
C SER A 419 68.62 28.54 -50.88
N GLN A 420 69.06 29.69 -51.39
CA GLN A 420 68.23 30.66 -52.12
C GLN A 420 67.62 30.10 -53.42
N VAL A 421 68.17 29.01 -53.96
CA VAL A 421 67.74 28.33 -55.19
C VAL A 421 66.71 27.22 -54.90
N GLU A 422 66.86 26.51 -53.78
CA GLU A 422 66.01 25.35 -53.46
C GLU A 422 64.81 25.70 -52.57
N ARG A 423 64.82 26.90 -51.96
CA ARG A 423 63.79 27.36 -51.02
C ARG A 423 62.36 27.20 -51.55
N ALA A 424 62.11 27.48 -52.83
CA ALA A 424 60.75 27.45 -53.41
C ALA A 424 60.20 26.02 -53.61
N GLY A 425 61.08 25.05 -53.84
CA GLY A 425 60.70 23.64 -53.92
C GLY A 425 60.42 23.08 -52.52
N LYS A 426 61.33 23.36 -51.57
CA LYS A 426 61.27 22.85 -50.20
C LYS A 426 60.07 23.40 -49.42
N VAL A 427 59.73 24.68 -49.57
CA VAL A 427 58.51 25.26 -48.96
C VAL A 427 57.24 24.63 -49.52
N ARG A 428 57.17 24.33 -50.82
CA ARG A 428 56.01 23.62 -51.42
C ARG A 428 55.87 22.20 -50.91
N GLU A 429 56.98 21.49 -50.74
CA GLU A 429 57.00 20.13 -50.18
C GLU A 429 56.54 20.12 -48.71
N GLU A 430 57.00 21.07 -47.90
CA GLU A 430 56.54 21.22 -46.51
C GLU A 430 55.05 21.62 -46.42
N ILE A 431 54.54 22.47 -47.31
CA ILE A 431 53.09 22.78 -47.38
C ILE A 431 52.30 21.49 -47.59
N ALA A 432 52.68 20.67 -48.58
CA ALA A 432 52.01 19.42 -48.86
C ALA A 432 52.10 18.42 -47.68
N GLY A 433 53.28 18.34 -47.03
CA GLY A 433 53.50 17.50 -45.85
C GLY A 433 52.68 17.93 -44.64
N VAL A 434 52.59 19.22 -44.37
CA VAL A 434 51.77 19.79 -43.28
C VAL A 434 50.29 19.60 -43.57
N GLN A 435 49.82 19.85 -44.79
CA GLN A 435 48.42 19.62 -45.19
C GLN A 435 47.99 18.16 -45.05
N ALA A 436 48.85 17.22 -45.45
CA ALA A 436 48.58 15.80 -45.29
C ALA A 436 48.44 15.41 -43.81
N LYS A 437 49.35 15.91 -42.95
CA LYS A 437 49.28 15.69 -41.49
C LYS A 437 48.05 16.34 -40.84
N ILE A 438 47.68 17.55 -41.27
CA ILE A 438 46.46 18.21 -40.79
C ILE A 438 45.24 17.35 -41.11
N ALA A 439 45.13 16.85 -42.36
CA ALA A 439 44.01 16.01 -42.79
C ALA A 439 43.94 14.69 -42.01
N GLU A 440 45.10 14.06 -41.77
CA GLU A 440 45.21 12.85 -40.94
C GLU A 440 44.73 13.10 -39.50
N ILE A 441 45.27 14.13 -38.83
CA ILE A 441 44.92 14.44 -37.44
C ILE A 441 43.47 14.88 -37.30
N THR A 442 42.96 15.72 -38.21
CA THR A 442 41.53 16.11 -38.18
C THR A 442 40.60 14.92 -38.44
N GLY A 443 41.00 13.96 -39.27
CA GLY A 443 40.31 12.69 -39.44
C GLY A 443 40.24 11.88 -38.14
N PHE A 444 41.35 11.76 -37.42
CA PHE A 444 41.37 11.10 -36.11
C PHE A 444 40.48 11.80 -35.07
N VAL A 445 40.55 13.13 -35.00
CA VAL A 445 39.72 13.93 -34.07
C VAL A 445 38.23 13.73 -34.38
N ALA A 446 37.82 13.76 -35.66
CA ALA A 446 36.43 13.55 -36.04
C ALA A 446 35.92 12.14 -35.68
N LEU A 447 36.74 11.12 -35.91
CA LEU A 447 36.41 9.73 -35.55
C LEU A 447 36.29 9.56 -34.03
N ALA A 448 37.19 10.17 -33.26
CA ALA A 448 37.14 10.17 -31.80
C ALA A 448 35.91 10.92 -31.27
N GLU A 449 35.51 12.05 -31.86
CA GLU A 449 34.30 12.78 -31.45
C GLU A 449 33.01 12.01 -31.72
N GLU A 450 32.93 11.31 -32.85
CA GLU A 450 31.81 10.42 -33.15
C GLU A 450 31.73 9.27 -32.13
N LYS A 451 32.86 8.62 -31.84
CA LYS A 451 32.91 7.55 -30.82
C LYS A 451 32.63 8.07 -29.41
N GLY A 452 33.09 9.26 -29.06
CA GLY A 452 32.77 9.91 -27.78
C GLY A 452 31.28 10.23 -27.64
N ARG A 453 30.59 10.61 -28.73
CA ARG A 453 29.12 10.77 -28.73
C ARG A 453 28.41 9.43 -28.54
N GLN A 454 28.87 8.37 -29.21
CA GLN A 454 28.34 7.01 -29.05
C GLN A 454 28.57 6.48 -27.62
N GLU A 455 29.75 6.70 -27.05
CA GLU A 455 30.09 6.32 -25.67
C GLU A 455 29.20 7.03 -24.65
N LYS A 456 28.97 8.35 -24.83
CA LYS A 456 28.04 9.11 -23.98
C LYS A 456 26.62 8.53 -24.05
N SER A 457 26.12 8.24 -25.26
CA SER A 457 24.80 7.62 -25.45
C SER A 457 24.71 6.23 -24.81
N ALA A 458 25.75 5.40 -24.97
CA ALA A 458 25.84 4.08 -24.34
C ALA A 458 25.91 4.16 -22.81
N ARG A 459 26.59 5.19 -22.26
CA ARG A 459 26.65 5.45 -20.82
C ARG A 459 25.29 5.83 -20.25
N ASP A 460 24.54 6.70 -20.94
CA ASP A 460 23.18 7.06 -20.57
C ASP A 460 22.23 5.85 -20.65
N ALA A 461 22.40 5.00 -21.66
CA ALA A 461 21.65 3.75 -21.81
C ALA A 461 21.97 2.75 -20.69
N LEU A 462 23.24 2.61 -20.31
CA LEU A 462 23.68 1.78 -19.19
C LEU A 462 23.09 2.27 -17.87
N GLU A 463 23.08 3.58 -17.62
CA GLU A 463 22.50 4.14 -16.39
C GLU A 463 20.99 3.86 -16.31
N LYS A 464 20.26 4.00 -17.43
CA LYS A 464 18.84 3.63 -17.52
C LYS A 464 18.64 2.13 -17.27
N ALA A 465 19.44 1.27 -17.91
CA ALA A 465 19.37 -0.17 -17.72
C ALA A 465 19.68 -0.58 -16.26
N ARG A 466 20.65 0.08 -15.63
CA ARG A 466 21.00 -0.11 -14.21
C ARG A 466 19.84 0.22 -13.29
N LYS A 467 19.18 1.36 -13.47
CA LYS A 467 18.01 1.75 -12.66
C LYS A 467 16.87 0.73 -12.79
N ILE A 468 16.62 0.25 -14.01
CA ILE A 468 15.59 -0.79 -14.25
C ILE A 468 15.98 -2.12 -13.58
N PHE A 469 17.24 -2.55 -13.71
CA PHE A 469 17.76 -3.76 -13.07
C PHE A 469 17.66 -3.70 -11.54
N ASP A 470 18.12 -2.61 -10.94
CA ASP A 470 18.06 -2.40 -9.48
C ASP A 470 16.61 -2.42 -8.98
N ASN A 471 15.69 -1.78 -9.71
CA ASN A 471 14.27 -1.78 -9.35
C ASN A 471 13.64 -3.18 -9.50
N ALA A 472 13.94 -3.89 -10.60
CA ALA A 472 13.47 -5.26 -10.79
C ALA A 472 13.98 -6.18 -9.66
N GLY A 473 15.24 -6.03 -9.24
CA GLY A 473 15.82 -6.76 -8.11
C GLY A 473 15.10 -6.52 -6.79
N LYS A 474 14.76 -5.25 -6.47
CA LYS A 474 13.96 -4.93 -5.28
C LYS A 474 12.57 -5.56 -5.33
N THR A 475 11.86 -5.43 -6.44
CA THR A 475 10.52 -6.02 -6.59
C THR A 475 10.53 -7.55 -6.53
N LEU A 476 11.61 -8.19 -7.01
CA LEU A 476 11.79 -9.62 -6.87
C LEU A 476 12.03 -10.02 -5.41
N GLN A 477 12.85 -9.27 -4.68
CA GLN A 477 13.10 -9.53 -3.26
C GLN A 477 11.80 -9.44 -2.43
N GLU A 478 10.97 -8.42 -2.68
CA GLU A 478 9.65 -8.28 -2.07
C GLU A 478 8.72 -9.46 -2.43
N ALA A 479 8.69 -9.88 -3.70
CA ALA A 479 7.87 -11.02 -4.13
C ALA A 479 8.32 -12.34 -3.48
N ARG A 480 9.63 -12.56 -3.33
CA ARG A 480 10.19 -13.74 -2.63
C ARG A 480 9.80 -13.75 -1.15
N HIS A 481 9.88 -12.60 -0.47
CA HIS A 481 9.48 -12.50 0.93
C HIS A 481 7.98 -12.74 1.12
N ASN A 482 7.15 -12.22 0.22
CA ASN A 482 5.71 -12.48 0.23
C ASN A 482 5.39 -13.96 -0.01
N LEU A 483 6.10 -14.62 -0.92
CA LEU A 483 5.97 -16.06 -1.15
C LEU A 483 6.37 -16.86 0.10
N GLU A 484 7.51 -16.54 0.72
CA GLU A 484 7.96 -17.19 1.95
C GLU A 484 6.92 -17.07 3.07
N THR A 485 6.38 -15.87 3.28
CA THR A 485 5.33 -15.62 4.27
C THR A 485 4.07 -16.43 3.98
N ALA A 486 3.62 -16.45 2.72
CA ALA A 486 2.44 -17.21 2.31
C ALA A 486 2.63 -18.74 2.45
N VAL A 487 3.84 -19.24 2.22
CA VAL A 487 4.19 -20.65 2.45
C VAL A 487 4.13 -20.99 3.93
N LEU A 488 4.74 -20.18 4.79
CA LEU A 488 4.74 -20.39 6.24
C LEU A 488 3.32 -20.33 6.82
N ASP A 489 2.50 -19.36 6.40
CA ASP A 489 1.10 -19.26 6.83
C ASP A 489 0.28 -20.48 6.38
N HIS A 490 0.46 -20.95 5.15
CA HIS A 490 -0.21 -22.16 4.66
C HIS A 490 0.23 -23.40 5.43
N GLU A 491 1.53 -23.56 5.72
CA GLU A 491 2.04 -24.67 6.54
C GLU A 491 1.51 -24.63 7.97
N ARG A 492 1.43 -23.45 8.60
CA ARG A 492 0.83 -23.28 9.93
C ARG A 492 -0.62 -23.72 9.94
N LEU A 493 -1.44 -23.19 9.01
CA LEU A 493 -2.86 -23.52 8.91
C LEU A 493 -3.09 -25.00 8.57
N THR A 494 -2.19 -25.61 7.80
CA THR A 494 -2.26 -27.06 7.52
C THR A 494 -2.10 -27.88 8.80
N LYS A 495 -1.15 -27.49 9.67
CA LYS A 495 -0.96 -28.14 10.98
C LYS A 495 -2.14 -27.90 11.91
N ASP A 496 -2.68 -26.69 11.95
CA ASP A 496 -3.84 -26.33 12.77
C ASP A 496 -5.10 -27.13 12.36
N CYS A 497 -5.35 -27.26 11.05
CA CYS A 497 -6.43 -28.10 10.51
C CYS A 497 -6.26 -29.58 10.89
N ALA A 498 -5.03 -30.11 10.83
CA ALA A 498 -4.74 -31.49 11.22
C ALA A 498 -4.94 -31.70 12.73
N ALA A 499 -4.57 -30.72 13.57
CA ALA A 499 -4.79 -30.77 15.00
C ALA A 499 -6.29 -30.79 15.35
N LEU A 500 -7.07 -29.88 14.74
CA LEU A 500 -8.53 -29.83 14.92
C LEU A 500 -9.23 -31.11 14.43
N ALA A 501 -8.76 -31.71 13.33
CA ALA A 501 -9.25 -33.00 12.88
C ALA A 501 -8.99 -34.11 13.90
N GLY A 502 -7.81 -34.14 14.52
CA GLY A 502 -7.47 -35.08 15.58
C GLY A 502 -8.27 -34.86 16.88
N GLU A 503 -8.52 -33.61 17.27
CA GLU A 503 -9.40 -33.26 18.40
C GLU A 503 -10.85 -33.69 18.13
N MET A 504 -11.33 -33.51 16.90
CA MET A 504 -12.67 -33.89 16.50
C MET A 504 -12.90 -35.40 16.60
N GLU A 505 -11.96 -36.21 16.12
CA GLU A 505 -12.04 -37.67 16.23
C GLU A 505 -12.07 -38.12 17.70
N LYS A 506 -11.24 -37.51 18.56
CA LYS A 506 -11.23 -37.81 20.01
C LYS A 506 -12.55 -37.43 20.69
N ALA A 507 -13.06 -36.23 20.42
CA ALA A 507 -14.33 -35.76 20.98
C ALA A 507 -15.51 -36.63 20.50
N ARG A 508 -15.47 -37.09 19.25
CA ARG A 508 -16.51 -37.96 18.67
C ARG A 508 -16.49 -39.34 19.28
N ALA A 509 -15.30 -39.90 19.49
CA ALA A 509 -15.15 -41.18 20.18
C ALA A 509 -15.65 -41.11 21.63
N ALA A 510 -15.34 -40.03 22.37
CA ALA A 510 -15.83 -39.84 23.73
C ALA A 510 -17.36 -39.70 23.78
N ALA A 511 -17.94 -38.86 22.91
CA ALA A 511 -19.39 -38.70 22.85
C ALA A 511 -20.13 -39.99 22.43
N LEU A 512 -19.49 -40.85 21.62
CA LEU A 512 -20.06 -42.13 21.21
C LEU A 512 -20.24 -43.07 22.40
N VAL A 513 -19.25 -43.14 23.31
CA VAL A 513 -19.32 -43.95 24.54
C VAL A 513 -20.52 -43.53 25.40
N ASP A 514 -20.80 -42.23 25.49
CA ASP A 514 -21.90 -41.70 26.31
C ASP A 514 -23.29 -42.03 25.73
N VAL A 515 -23.40 -42.29 24.42
CA VAL A 515 -24.70 -42.53 23.75
C VAL A 515 -24.92 -43.99 23.30
N GLU A 516 -23.88 -44.83 23.34
CA GLU A 516 -23.93 -46.23 22.92
C GLU A 516 -24.97 -47.04 23.74
N LEU A 517 -25.09 -46.72 25.03
CA LEU A 517 -26.08 -47.32 25.95
C LEU A 517 -27.55 -47.09 25.52
N PHE A 518 -27.81 -46.12 24.64
CA PHE A 518 -29.16 -45.79 24.15
C PHE A 518 -29.42 -46.29 22.72
N GLY A 519 -28.53 -47.12 22.19
CA GLY A 519 -28.65 -47.77 20.88
C GLY A 519 -28.11 -46.95 19.70
N ILE A 520 -27.28 -45.93 19.95
CA ILE A 520 -26.70 -45.07 18.92
C ILE A 520 -25.28 -45.54 18.61
N SER A 521 -25.10 -46.25 17.49
CA SER A 521 -23.79 -46.79 17.07
C SER A 521 -22.94 -45.80 16.26
N ARG A 522 -23.51 -44.68 15.83
CA ARG A 522 -22.81 -43.63 15.09
C ARG A 522 -23.46 -42.28 15.35
N ILE A 523 -22.65 -41.26 15.56
CA ILE A 523 -23.11 -39.87 15.70
C ILE A 523 -22.86 -39.14 14.37
N PRO A 524 -23.90 -38.83 13.57
CA PRO A 524 -23.80 -37.93 12.42
C PRO A 524 -23.78 -36.48 12.90
N LEU A 525 -22.87 -35.67 12.35
CA LEU A 525 -22.68 -34.27 12.79
C LEU A 525 -23.87 -33.39 12.42
N ASP A 526 -24.54 -33.70 11.31
CA ASP A 526 -25.68 -32.94 10.79
C ASP A 526 -26.99 -33.21 11.59
N SER A 527 -26.99 -34.22 12.46
CA SER A 527 -28.18 -34.66 13.19
C SER A 527 -28.00 -34.64 14.71
N LEU A 528 -27.01 -33.90 15.23
CA LEU A 528 -26.75 -33.79 16.67
C LEU A 528 -27.99 -33.29 17.45
N ASP A 529 -28.68 -32.28 16.93
CA ASP A 529 -29.89 -31.73 17.57
C ASP A 529 -31.09 -32.67 17.49
N ALA A 530 -31.20 -33.46 16.41
CA ALA A 530 -32.24 -34.47 16.28
C ALA A 530 -32.04 -35.61 17.28
N LEU A 531 -30.79 -36.06 17.46
CA LEU A 531 -30.43 -37.06 18.46
C LEU A 531 -30.65 -36.54 19.88
N LEU A 532 -30.25 -35.29 20.16
CA LEU A 532 -30.49 -34.68 21.46
C LEU A 532 -31.99 -34.60 21.78
N LYS A 533 -32.81 -34.19 20.80
CA LYS A 533 -34.26 -34.09 20.94
C LYS A 533 -34.92 -35.46 21.20
N ASP A 534 -34.44 -36.52 20.55
CA ASP A 534 -34.91 -37.89 20.81
C ASP A 534 -34.57 -38.33 22.25
N LEU A 535 -33.32 -38.13 22.68
CA LEU A 535 -32.87 -38.49 24.03
C LEU A 535 -33.58 -37.67 25.13
N THR A 536 -33.80 -36.37 24.91
CA THR A 536 -34.59 -35.53 25.81
C THR A 536 -36.05 -36.00 25.86
N GLY A 537 -36.64 -36.35 24.71
CA GLY A 537 -37.99 -36.93 24.66
C GLY A 537 -38.12 -38.23 25.46
N ARG A 538 -37.14 -39.14 25.35
CA ARG A 538 -37.11 -40.38 26.14
C ARG A 538 -37.00 -40.11 27.65
N LYS A 539 -36.13 -39.17 28.05
CA LYS A 539 -36.01 -38.74 29.45
C LYS A 539 -37.33 -38.17 29.98
N ASP A 540 -37.97 -37.28 29.23
CA ASP A 540 -39.20 -36.60 29.66
C ASP A 540 -40.36 -37.59 29.81
N ILE A 541 -40.48 -38.58 28.91
CA ILE A 541 -41.48 -39.66 29.02
C ILE A 541 -41.18 -40.52 30.26
N TRP A 542 -39.92 -40.84 30.53
CA TRP A 542 -39.52 -41.61 31.71
C TRP A 542 -39.84 -40.86 33.01
N GLN A 543 -39.51 -39.57 33.10
CA GLN A 543 -39.81 -38.72 34.27
C GLN A 543 -41.31 -38.51 34.48
N ALA A 544 -42.07 -38.32 33.40
CA ALA A 544 -43.53 -38.24 33.47
C ALA A 544 -44.14 -39.54 34.01
N LYS A 545 -43.62 -40.70 33.59
CA LYS A 545 -44.07 -42.02 34.09
C LYS A 545 -43.67 -42.26 35.55
N GLU A 546 -42.52 -41.76 36.02
CA GLU A 546 -42.15 -41.85 37.45
C GLU A 546 -43.01 -40.91 38.31
N ALA A 547 -43.31 -39.70 37.84
CA ALA A 547 -44.24 -38.80 38.51
C ALA A 547 -45.67 -39.39 38.56
N GLU A 548 -46.15 -39.95 37.46
CA GLU A 548 -47.45 -40.64 37.37
C GLU A 548 -47.52 -41.83 38.36
N LYS A 549 -46.43 -42.61 38.49
CA LYS A 549 -46.32 -43.67 39.50
C LYS A 549 -46.47 -43.13 40.92
N THR A 550 -45.70 -42.10 41.29
CA THR A 550 -45.78 -41.53 42.65
C THR A 550 -47.17 -40.95 42.97
N ALA A 551 -47.82 -40.32 41.97
CA ALA A 551 -49.16 -39.79 42.11
C ALA A 551 -50.20 -40.90 42.28
N GLN A 552 -50.12 -41.98 41.49
CA GLN A 552 -51.03 -43.13 41.57
C GLN A 552 -50.79 -43.97 42.84
N GLU A 553 -49.56 -44.10 43.32
CA GLU A 553 -49.23 -44.74 44.62
C GLU A 553 -49.86 -43.96 45.77
N LYS A 554 -49.66 -42.64 45.81
CA LYS A 554 -50.26 -41.76 46.82
C LYS A 554 -51.79 -41.77 46.77
N GLN A 555 -52.37 -41.71 45.57
CA GLN A 555 -53.82 -41.77 45.37
C GLN A 555 -54.40 -43.11 45.83
N SER A 556 -53.71 -44.23 45.57
CA SER A 556 -54.10 -45.56 46.03
C SER A 556 -54.12 -45.66 47.56
N ASP A 557 -53.10 -45.13 48.22
CA ASP A 557 -53.00 -45.16 49.68
C ASP A 557 -54.02 -44.23 50.36
N GLU A 558 -54.25 -43.04 49.81
CA GLU A 558 -55.29 -42.11 50.29
C GLU A 558 -56.71 -42.68 50.12
N LEU A 559 -56.99 -43.35 48.99
CA LEU A 559 -58.27 -43.99 48.75
C LEU A 559 -58.52 -45.16 49.70
N LYS A 560 -57.50 -45.99 49.98
CA LYS A 560 -57.62 -47.09 50.97
C LYS A 560 -57.93 -46.56 52.37
N ALA A 561 -57.16 -45.57 52.84
CA ALA A 561 -57.39 -44.95 54.14
C ALA A 561 -58.76 -44.28 54.23
N GLY A 562 -59.22 -43.65 53.14
CA GLY A 562 -60.55 -43.05 53.04
C GLY A 562 -61.68 -44.07 53.14
N ILE A 563 -61.56 -45.21 52.44
CA ILE A 563 -62.54 -46.30 52.48
C ILE A 563 -62.67 -46.87 53.90
N GLU A 564 -61.54 -47.21 54.55
CA GLU A 564 -61.54 -47.78 55.91
C GLU A 564 -62.17 -46.82 56.92
N LYS A 565 -61.84 -45.51 56.83
CA LYS A 565 -62.43 -44.47 57.68
C LYS A 565 -63.94 -44.36 57.50
N HIS A 566 -64.42 -44.33 56.25
CA HIS A 566 -65.84 -44.19 55.97
C HIS A 566 -66.65 -45.44 56.36
N GLN A 567 -66.08 -46.64 56.25
CA GLN A 567 -66.69 -47.89 56.73
C GLN A 567 -66.84 -47.91 58.26
N ALA A 568 -65.79 -47.50 59.00
CA ALA A 568 -65.85 -47.43 60.46
C ALA A 568 -66.90 -46.41 60.95
N LEU A 569 -66.99 -45.25 60.31
CA LEU A 569 -67.98 -44.21 60.63
C LEU A 569 -69.42 -44.68 60.39
N LEU A 570 -69.64 -45.43 59.31
CA LEU A 570 -70.96 -45.97 58.95
C LEU A 570 -71.48 -46.93 60.03
N HIS A 571 -70.61 -47.80 60.54
CA HIS A 571 -70.96 -48.75 61.59
C HIS A 571 -71.38 -48.05 62.90
N THR A 572 -70.63 -47.03 63.33
CA THR A 572 -71.00 -46.23 64.52
C THR A 572 -72.30 -45.43 64.34
N LEU A 573 -72.60 -44.97 63.11
CA LEU A 573 -73.82 -44.22 62.83
C LEU A 573 -75.08 -45.10 62.92
N GLU A 574 -74.97 -46.38 62.53
CA GLU A 574 -76.08 -47.34 62.57
C GLU A 574 -76.51 -47.67 64.01
N GLU A 575 -75.56 -47.73 64.94
CA GLU A 575 -75.82 -47.97 66.37
C GLU A 575 -76.52 -46.77 67.06
N ASP A 576 -76.10 -45.54 66.77
CA ASP A 576 -76.72 -44.31 67.33
C ASP A 576 -78.16 -44.10 66.80
N LEU A 577 -78.40 -44.45 65.54
CA LEU A 577 -79.72 -44.38 64.91
C LEU A 577 -80.77 -45.25 65.62
N ALA A 578 -80.37 -46.45 66.05
CA ALA A 578 -81.26 -47.38 66.75
C ALA A 578 -81.67 -46.86 68.15
N ALA A 579 -80.76 -46.21 68.87
CA ALA A 579 -81.03 -45.65 70.20
C ALA A 579 -82.00 -44.46 70.15
N ARG A 580 -81.80 -43.54 69.18
CA ARG A 580 -82.60 -42.30 69.11
C ARG A 580 -84.04 -42.49 68.65
N ARG A 581 -84.31 -43.50 67.82
CA ARG A 581 -85.69 -43.83 67.40
C ARG A 581 -86.58 -44.23 68.58
N LYS A 582 -86.02 -44.88 69.60
CA LYS A 582 -86.76 -45.30 70.81
C LYS A 582 -87.19 -44.13 71.71
N GLU A 583 -86.40 -43.05 71.75
CA GLU A 583 -86.73 -41.83 72.49
C GLU A 583 -87.80 -40.98 71.78
N TYR A 584 -87.80 -40.98 70.45
CA TYR A 584 -88.75 -40.23 69.62
C TYR A 584 -90.20 -40.68 69.84
N ASP A 585 -90.44 -41.99 69.93
CA ASP A 585 -91.80 -42.55 70.08
C ASP A 585 -92.46 -42.18 71.43
N GLY A 586 -91.68 -41.98 72.50
CA GLY A 586 -92.20 -41.57 73.82
C GLY A 586 -92.66 -40.10 73.87
N LEU A 587 -91.94 -39.20 73.20
CA LEU A 587 -92.26 -37.77 73.13
C LEU A 587 -93.50 -37.47 72.28
N LYS A 588 -93.82 -38.36 71.33
CA LYS A 588 -94.96 -38.21 70.40
C LYS A 588 -96.32 -38.26 71.11
N GLY A 589 -96.46 -39.10 72.14
CA GLY A 589 -97.71 -39.23 72.91
C GLY A 589 -98.05 -38.00 73.76
N GLU A 590 -97.06 -37.24 74.23
CA GLU A 590 -97.28 -36.03 75.05
C GLU A 590 -97.70 -34.81 74.19
N TYR A 591 -97.25 -34.74 72.95
CA TYR A 591 -97.56 -33.66 72.00
C TYR A 591 -99.03 -33.70 71.49
N GLU A 592 -99.62 -34.89 71.38
CA GLU A 592 -100.99 -35.08 70.91
C GLU A 592 -102.04 -34.57 71.91
N SER A 593 -101.75 -34.64 73.22
CA SER A 593 -102.61 -34.11 74.30
C SER A 593 -102.68 -32.57 74.32
N LEU A 594 -101.54 -31.89 74.19
CA LEU A 594 -101.44 -30.41 74.18
C LEU A 594 -102.01 -29.78 72.89
N SER A 595 -102.08 -30.54 71.80
CA SER A 595 -102.70 -30.08 70.53
C SER A 595 -104.22 -29.94 70.60
N GLY A 596 -104.90 -30.67 71.50
CA GLY A 596 -106.34 -30.56 71.71
C GLY A 596 -106.78 -29.21 72.28
N SER A 597 -106.10 -28.72 73.31
CA SER A 597 -106.45 -27.47 74.03
C SER A 597 -106.14 -26.17 73.26
N ARG A 598 -105.25 -26.21 72.26
CA ARG A 598 -104.93 -25.04 71.40
C ARG A 598 -106.01 -24.74 70.36
N ARG A 599 -106.74 -25.79 69.91
CA ARG A 599 -107.74 -25.67 68.84
C ARG A 599 -108.99 -24.90 69.27
N GLU A 600 -109.30 -24.86 70.57
CA GLU A 600 -110.46 -24.15 71.14
C GLU A 600 -110.26 -22.62 71.27
N LEU A 601 -109.03 -22.10 71.36
CA LEU A 601 -108.77 -20.69 71.70
C LEU A 601 -108.44 -19.76 70.51
N PHE A 602 -107.91 -20.29 69.40
CA PHE A 602 -107.53 -19.46 68.23
C PHE A 602 -107.72 -20.17 66.88
N GLY A 603 -108.56 -21.20 66.85
CA GLY A 603 -108.79 -22.04 65.68
C GLY A 603 -107.49 -22.50 65.01
N GLU A 604 -107.44 -22.44 63.69
CA GLU A 604 -106.27 -22.83 62.89
C GLU A 604 -105.44 -21.65 62.35
N LYS A 605 -105.70 -20.41 62.81
CA LYS A 605 -104.94 -19.23 62.34
C LYS A 605 -103.53 -19.19 62.95
N ASN A 606 -102.54 -18.73 62.17
CA ASN A 606 -101.12 -18.71 62.55
C ASN A 606 -100.70 -17.30 63.00
N ALA A 607 -100.36 -17.17 64.29
CA ALA A 607 -99.99 -15.91 64.93
C ALA A 607 -98.71 -15.26 64.35
N ASP A 608 -97.76 -16.05 63.82
CA ASP A 608 -96.49 -15.52 63.28
C ASP A 608 -96.60 -15.02 61.83
N GLN A 609 -97.56 -15.53 61.04
CA GLN A 609 -97.76 -15.08 59.65
C GLN A 609 -98.37 -13.68 59.58
N GLU A 610 -99.22 -13.33 60.55
CA GLU A 610 -99.85 -12.01 60.60
C GLU A 610 -98.89 -10.95 61.14
N GLU A 611 -98.01 -11.30 62.09
CA GLU A 611 -96.96 -10.39 62.59
C GLU A 611 -95.82 -10.16 61.57
N LYS A 612 -95.42 -11.19 60.81
CA LYS A 612 -94.41 -11.04 59.73
C LYS A 612 -94.93 -10.20 58.56
N ARG A 613 -96.22 -10.28 58.23
CA ARG A 613 -96.82 -9.43 57.20
C ARG A 613 -96.72 -7.95 57.60
N LEU A 614 -97.08 -7.64 58.85
CA LEU A 614 -97.05 -6.27 59.37
C LEU A 614 -95.63 -5.72 59.57
N ALA A 615 -94.63 -6.55 59.89
CA ALA A 615 -93.23 -6.12 60.01
C ALA A 615 -92.52 -5.90 58.65
N ALA A 616 -92.86 -6.68 57.62
CA ALA A 616 -92.25 -6.56 56.29
C ALA A 616 -92.69 -5.28 55.53
N GLU A 617 -93.91 -4.78 55.78
CA GLU A 617 -94.38 -3.52 55.19
C GLU A 617 -93.64 -2.29 55.75
N VAL A 618 -93.19 -2.34 57.01
CA VAL A 618 -92.45 -1.24 57.66
C VAL A 618 -90.98 -1.17 57.19
N ASP A 619 -90.28 -2.31 57.03
CA ASP A 619 -88.88 -2.34 56.56
C ASP A 619 -88.74 -1.88 55.10
N LYS A 620 -89.69 -2.27 54.24
CA LYS A 620 -89.69 -1.92 52.82
C LYS A 620 -89.89 -0.41 52.59
N ALA A 621 -90.73 0.24 53.41
CA ALA A 621 -90.91 1.68 53.37
C ALA A 621 -89.69 2.45 53.93
N GLY A 622 -88.93 1.85 54.86
CA GLY A 622 -87.75 2.48 55.47
C GLY A 622 -86.56 2.64 54.50
N LYS A 623 -86.24 1.57 53.75
CA LYS A 623 -85.12 1.57 52.79
C LYS A 623 -85.34 2.50 51.59
N ALA A 624 -86.59 2.76 51.22
CA ALA A 624 -86.92 3.65 50.11
C ALA A 624 -86.65 5.13 50.44
N LEU A 625 -86.84 5.55 51.70
CA LEU A 625 -86.59 6.92 52.15
C LEU A 625 -85.09 7.26 52.24
N GLU A 626 -84.27 6.30 52.68
CA GLU A 626 -82.84 6.50 52.88
C GLU A 626 -82.12 6.77 51.54
N LYS A 627 -82.41 5.96 50.51
CA LYS A 627 -81.87 6.15 49.16
C LYS A 627 -82.27 7.49 48.54
N ALA A 628 -83.53 7.91 48.69
CA ALA A 628 -84.00 9.19 48.16
C ALA A 628 -83.40 10.42 48.87
N ARG A 629 -82.88 10.28 50.10
CA ARG A 629 -82.18 11.36 50.81
C ARG A 629 -80.76 11.59 50.30
N GLU A 630 -80.01 10.54 50.00
CA GLU A 630 -78.63 10.64 49.52
C GLU A 630 -78.55 11.27 48.12
N ASP A 631 -79.41 10.83 47.20
CA ASP A 631 -79.44 11.31 45.82
C ASP A 631 -79.75 12.83 45.74
N TYR A 632 -80.65 13.34 46.58
CA TYR A 632 -80.95 14.77 46.65
C TYR A 632 -79.78 15.60 47.23
N GLY A 633 -79.13 15.11 48.29
CA GLY A 633 -78.05 15.85 48.97
C GLY A 633 -76.79 16.04 48.12
N GLN A 634 -76.54 15.16 47.14
CA GLN A 634 -75.40 15.29 46.23
C GLN A 634 -75.65 16.37 45.16
N ILE A 635 -76.86 16.44 44.62
CA ILE A 635 -77.23 17.39 43.56
C ILE A 635 -77.27 18.84 44.10
N GLU A 636 -77.68 19.04 45.34
CA GLU A 636 -77.72 20.38 45.98
C GLU A 636 -76.33 21.02 46.15
N LYS A 637 -75.30 20.20 46.43
CA LYS A 637 -73.90 20.66 46.53
C LYS A 637 -73.35 21.10 45.17
N GLU A 638 -73.68 20.38 44.10
CA GLU A 638 -73.23 20.71 42.74
C GLU A 638 -73.83 22.04 42.25
N ILE A 639 -75.12 22.28 42.52
CA ILE A 639 -75.81 23.54 42.14
C ILE A 639 -75.17 24.74 42.85
N SER A 640 -74.85 24.61 44.14
CA SER A 640 -74.27 25.69 44.94
C SER A 640 -72.87 26.08 44.45
N ALA A 641 -72.03 25.10 44.11
CA ALA A 641 -70.69 25.34 43.57
C ALA A 641 -70.71 26.02 42.18
N LEU A 642 -71.67 25.67 41.33
CA LEU A 642 -71.84 26.29 40.01
C LEU A 642 -72.25 27.78 40.12
N LYS A 643 -73.12 28.13 41.07
CA LYS A 643 -73.55 29.53 41.30
C LYS A 643 -72.40 30.45 41.75
N GLU A 644 -71.55 29.98 42.68
CA GLU A 644 -70.38 30.74 43.12
C GLU A 644 -69.38 30.95 41.98
N LYS A 645 -69.18 29.93 41.14
CA LYS A 645 -68.27 30.02 39.98
C LYS A 645 -68.74 31.08 38.97
N ILE A 646 -70.03 31.11 38.63
CA ILE A 646 -70.61 32.10 37.70
C ILE A 646 -70.45 33.52 38.26
N ALA A 647 -70.79 33.75 39.53
CA ALA A 647 -70.67 35.07 40.15
C ALA A 647 -69.23 35.59 40.14
N SER A 648 -68.25 34.72 40.39
CA SER A 648 -66.83 35.10 40.36
C SER A 648 -66.32 35.44 38.94
N LEU A 649 -66.81 34.72 37.92
CA LEU A 649 -66.41 34.93 36.53
C LEU A 649 -67.03 36.20 35.92
N GLN A 650 -68.28 36.55 36.30
CA GLN A 650 -68.91 37.81 35.87
C GLN A 650 -68.10 39.03 36.27
N VAL A 651 -67.68 39.12 37.54
CA VAL A 651 -66.87 40.23 38.04
C VAL A 651 -65.51 40.32 37.32
N LYS A 652 -64.87 39.17 37.06
CA LYS A 652 -63.59 39.12 36.34
C LYS A 652 -63.72 39.61 34.90
N THR A 653 -64.73 39.15 34.16
CA THR A 653 -64.95 39.54 32.77
C THR A 653 -65.27 41.03 32.60
N GLU A 654 -66.03 41.64 33.52
CA GLU A 654 -66.31 43.08 33.49
C GLU A 654 -65.07 43.94 33.82
N HIS A 655 -64.26 43.49 34.79
CA HIS A 655 -63.02 44.19 35.15
C HIS A 655 -62.02 44.13 33.99
N ARG A 656 -61.83 42.95 33.40
CA ARG A 656 -60.94 42.74 32.26
C ARG A 656 -61.37 43.56 31.04
N ALA A 657 -62.67 43.70 30.79
CA ALA A 657 -63.17 44.49 29.66
C ALA A 657 -62.78 45.98 29.79
N LYS A 658 -62.75 46.52 31.02
CA LYS A 658 -62.30 47.89 31.30
C LYS A 658 -60.78 48.04 31.13
N GLU A 659 -60.00 47.07 31.61
CA GLU A 659 -58.53 47.06 31.41
C GLU A 659 -58.17 47.00 29.91
N LEU A 660 -58.84 46.14 29.15
CA LEU A 660 -58.61 46.00 27.72
C LEU A 660 -58.95 47.29 26.97
N ALA A 661 -60.09 47.94 27.26
CA ALA A 661 -60.48 49.19 26.61
C ALA A 661 -59.46 50.32 26.86
N GLN A 662 -58.89 50.41 28.07
CA GLN A 662 -57.84 51.38 28.39
C GLN A 662 -56.53 51.07 27.65
N ALA A 663 -56.11 49.81 27.62
CA ALA A 663 -54.91 49.37 26.93
C ALA A 663 -55.01 49.60 25.40
N GLU A 664 -56.17 49.32 24.80
CA GLU A 664 -56.41 49.59 23.38
C GLU A 664 -56.38 51.09 23.04
N GLN A 665 -56.90 51.95 23.92
CA GLN A 665 -56.85 53.39 23.73
C GLN A 665 -55.42 53.94 23.86
N GLN A 666 -54.62 53.45 24.80
CA GLN A 666 -53.21 53.81 24.95
C GLN A 666 -52.38 53.32 23.75
N TRP A 667 -52.63 52.10 23.29
CA TRP A 667 -52.01 51.53 22.09
C TRP A 667 -52.27 52.39 20.85
N ARG A 668 -53.52 52.79 20.60
CA ARG A 668 -53.88 53.68 19.48
C ARG A 668 -53.18 55.03 19.54
N LYS A 669 -52.91 55.57 20.73
CA LYS A 669 -52.12 56.82 20.88
C LYS A 669 -50.65 56.60 20.56
N ARG A 670 -50.05 55.50 21.03
CA ARG A 670 -48.63 55.21 20.82
C ARG A 670 -48.28 54.89 19.37
N ILE A 671 -49.12 54.15 18.64
CA ILE A 671 -48.87 53.88 17.21
C ILE A 671 -48.87 55.18 16.38
N LYS A 672 -49.79 56.10 16.66
CA LYS A 672 -49.81 57.43 16.02
C LYS A 672 -48.59 58.27 16.40
N GLY A 673 -48.18 58.22 17.68
CA GLY A 673 -46.98 58.92 18.16
C GLY A 673 -45.66 58.42 17.54
N ALA A 674 -45.57 57.12 17.20
CA ALA A 674 -44.41 56.53 16.54
C ALA A 674 -44.40 56.68 15.01
N GLY A 675 -45.42 57.36 14.43
CA GLY A 675 -45.51 57.66 13.01
C GLY A 675 -46.20 56.59 12.16
N PHE A 676 -46.97 55.68 12.76
CA PHE A 676 -47.84 54.73 12.03
C PHE A 676 -49.27 55.28 11.94
N THR A 677 -49.96 55.03 10.81
CA THR A 677 -51.31 55.56 10.59
C THR A 677 -52.39 54.82 11.37
N ASP A 678 -52.29 53.48 11.43
CA ASP A 678 -53.20 52.58 12.11
C ASP A 678 -52.51 51.25 12.50
N GLU A 679 -53.26 50.33 13.11
CA GLU A 679 -52.76 49.02 13.54
C GLU A 679 -52.31 48.15 12.35
N ALA A 680 -52.90 48.35 11.16
CA ALA A 680 -52.53 47.64 9.93
C ALA A 680 -51.19 48.14 9.34
N ASP A 681 -50.93 49.44 9.38
CA ASP A 681 -49.64 50.05 8.99
C ASP A 681 -48.51 49.63 9.95
N TYR A 682 -48.80 49.52 11.25
CA TYR A 682 -47.88 48.91 12.22
C TYR A 682 -47.57 47.45 11.88
N LEU A 683 -48.59 46.61 11.65
CA LEU A 683 -48.42 45.18 11.36
C LEU A 683 -47.67 44.94 10.04
N SER A 684 -47.96 45.71 8.99
CA SER A 684 -47.26 45.61 7.69
C SER A 684 -45.82 46.16 7.72
N SER A 685 -45.48 46.98 8.71
CA SER A 685 -44.11 47.46 8.97
C SER A 685 -43.27 46.51 9.85
N ARG A 686 -43.86 45.42 10.37
CA ARG A 686 -43.13 44.37 11.08
C ARG A 686 -42.39 43.48 10.07
N LEU A 687 -41.07 43.54 10.12
CA LEU A 687 -40.21 42.55 9.47
C LEU A 687 -39.91 41.44 10.47
N GLY A 688 -39.88 40.18 10.00
CA GLY A 688 -39.45 39.05 10.82
C GLY A 688 -38.01 39.22 11.30
N GLU A 689 -37.65 38.61 12.43
CA GLU A 689 -36.32 38.76 13.04
C GLU A 689 -35.19 38.45 12.06
N LYS A 690 -35.37 37.41 11.23
CA LYS A 690 -34.42 37.01 10.18
C LYS A 690 -34.23 38.10 9.12
N GLU A 691 -35.30 38.69 8.60
CA GLU A 691 -35.24 39.71 7.55
C GLU A 691 -34.69 41.04 8.08
N ARG A 692 -35.04 41.40 9.33
CA ARG A 692 -34.49 42.59 10.01
C ARG A 692 -33.00 42.45 10.30
N LYS A 693 -32.55 41.28 10.78
CA LYS A 693 -31.12 40.99 10.97
C LYS A 693 -30.38 41.06 9.65
N LEU A 694 -30.91 40.46 8.59
CA LEU A 694 -30.28 40.46 7.27
C LEU A 694 -30.12 41.88 6.69
N LEU A 695 -31.13 42.75 6.83
CA LEU A 695 -31.03 44.15 6.42
C LEU A 695 -30.10 44.98 7.32
N ALA A 696 -30.09 44.73 8.64
CA ALA A 696 -29.19 45.40 9.57
C ALA A 696 -27.72 44.98 9.36
N GLU A 697 -27.48 43.71 9.05
CA GLU A 697 -26.18 43.17 8.66
C GLU A 697 -25.72 43.79 7.34
N LYS A 698 -26.60 43.94 6.34
CA LYS A 698 -26.28 44.66 5.09
C LYS A 698 -25.95 46.14 5.33
N GLU A 699 -26.70 46.82 6.20
CA GLU A 699 -26.44 48.22 6.58
C GLU A 699 -25.08 48.36 7.29
N GLN A 700 -24.82 47.51 8.30
CA GLN A 700 -23.53 47.49 9.00
C GLN A 700 -22.37 47.08 8.09
N ALA A 701 -22.58 46.13 7.17
CA ALA A 701 -21.59 45.71 6.21
C ALA A 701 -21.21 46.86 5.28
N LEU A 702 -22.17 47.62 4.75
CA LEU A 702 -21.89 48.79 3.91
C LEU A 702 -21.20 49.91 4.71
N LEU A 703 -21.56 50.11 5.98
CA LEU A 703 -20.95 51.14 6.84
C LEU A 703 -19.51 50.76 7.20
N LYS A 704 -19.28 49.49 7.50
CA LYS A 704 -17.96 48.92 7.76
C LYS A 704 -17.10 48.93 6.50
N GLU A 705 -17.65 48.56 5.33
CA GLU A 705 -16.97 48.64 4.03
C GLU A 705 -16.56 50.09 3.74
N LYS A 706 -17.41 51.07 4.04
CA LYS A 706 -17.07 52.49 3.88
C LYS A 706 -15.90 52.89 4.78
N THR A 707 -15.98 52.63 6.08
CA THR A 707 -14.91 53.01 7.00
C THR A 707 -13.61 52.28 6.69
N GLU A 708 -13.69 51.00 6.30
CA GLU A 708 -12.52 50.24 5.86
C GLU A 708 -11.92 50.80 4.57
N LEU A 709 -12.73 51.18 3.58
CA LEU A 709 -12.25 51.78 2.34
C LEU A 709 -11.62 53.15 2.58
N ASP A 710 -12.21 53.97 3.43
CA ASP A 710 -11.70 55.29 3.77
C ASP A 710 -10.38 55.19 4.57
N THR A 711 -10.33 54.32 5.58
CA THR A 711 -9.09 54.04 6.34
C THR A 711 -8.02 53.47 5.41
N ARG A 712 -8.34 52.45 4.60
CA ARG A 712 -7.37 51.88 3.64
C ARG A 712 -6.88 52.90 2.64
N ARG A 713 -7.75 53.79 2.16
CA ARG A 713 -7.36 54.85 1.23
C ARG A 713 -6.37 55.81 1.90
N ASN A 714 -6.65 56.24 3.12
CA ASN A 714 -5.76 57.14 3.86
C ASN A 714 -4.43 56.45 4.21
N ASP A 715 -4.47 55.24 4.76
CA ASP A 715 -3.28 54.45 5.06
C ASP A 715 -2.43 54.20 3.80
N ARG A 716 -3.06 53.95 2.64
CA ARG A 716 -2.34 53.74 1.38
C ARG A 716 -1.76 55.03 0.81
N LEU A 717 -2.41 56.17 1.01
CA LEU A 717 -1.86 57.47 0.61
C LEU A 717 -0.65 57.83 1.48
N GLU A 718 -0.73 57.59 2.79
CA GLU A 718 0.36 57.84 3.73
C GLU A 718 1.53 56.87 3.50
N ALA A 719 1.25 55.58 3.33
CA ALA A 719 2.27 54.60 2.96
C ALA A 719 2.91 54.90 1.60
N LEU A 720 2.15 55.34 0.60
CA LEU A 720 2.69 55.74 -0.70
C LEU A 720 3.60 56.97 -0.58
N ALA A 721 3.27 57.93 0.29
CA ALA A 721 4.11 59.08 0.56
C ALA A 721 5.43 58.65 1.22
N VAL A 722 5.37 57.79 2.25
CA VAL A 722 6.56 57.24 2.92
C VAL A 722 7.44 56.43 1.96
N GLU A 723 6.86 55.56 1.13
CA GLU A 723 7.63 54.77 0.16
C GLU A 723 8.30 55.64 -0.92
N ARG A 724 7.63 56.71 -1.37
CA ARG A 724 8.23 57.67 -2.32
C ARG A 724 9.38 58.45 -1.70
N GLU A 725 9.35 58.72 -0.40
CA GLU A 725 10.41 59.45 0.31
C GLU A 725 11.71 58.62 0.46
N LYS A 726 11.63 57.29 0.33
CA LYS A 726 12.81 56.40 0.43
C LYS A 726 13.76 56.43 -0.77
N ASN A 727 13.37 57.03 -1.90
CA ASN A 727 14.20 57.17 -3.12
C ASN A 727 14.96 55.88 -3.52
N LEU A 728 14.27 54.72 -3.50
CA LEU A 728 14.92 53.41 -3.63
C LEU A 728 15.47 53.12 -5.03
N THR A 729 14.74 53.48 -6.08
CA THR A 729 15.15 53.30 -7.49
C THR A 729 14.17 54.00 -8.43
N ASP A 730 14.67 54.47 -9.56
CA ASP A 730 13.88 55.06 -10.65
C ASP A 730 13.59 54.03 -11.78
N GLU A 731 14.06 52.79 -11.64
CA GLU A 731 13.81 51.72 -12.61
C GLU A 731 12.33 51.26 -12.58
N SER A 732 11.81 50.84 -13.75
CA SER A 732 10.42 50.43 -13.86
C SER A 732 10.13 49.12 -13.11
N ALA A 733 8.88 48.94 -12.69
CA ALA A 733 8.44 47.71 -12.02
C ALA A 733 8.61 46.47 -12.93
N GLU A 734 8.53 46.64 -14.25
CA GLU A 734 8.79 45.60 -15.23
C GLU A 734 10.26 45.15 -15.21
N MET A 735 11.21 46.11 -15.22
CA MET A 735 12.65 45.79 -15.14
C MET A 735 13.01 45.12 -13.80
N LEU A 736 12.47 45.63 -12.69
CA LEU A 736 12.70 45.01 -11.37
C LEU A 736 12.09 43.60 -11.30
N LYS A 737 10.93 43.36 -11.93
CA LYS A 737 10.34 42.01 -12.03
C LYS A 737 11.18 41.08 -12.88
N GLU A 738 11.75 41.54 -13.99
CA GLU A 738 12.67 40.73 -14.79
C GLU A 738 13.93 40.37 -13.99
N ASN A 739 14.50 41.32 -13.26
CA ASN A 739 15.66 41.09 -12.40
C ASN A 739 15.35 40.14 -11.23
N ILE A 740 14.18 40.30 -10.59
CA ILE A 740 13.70 39.38 -9.55
C ILE A 740 13.43 38.00 -10.14
N HIS A 741 12.83 37.91 -11.34
CA HIS A 741 12.59 36.62 -12.00
C HIS A 741 13.88 35.92 -12.37
N ALA A 742 14.89 36.64 -12.87
CA ALA A 742 16.21 36.10 -13.13
C ALA A 742 16.86 35.62 -11.82
N GLY A 743 16.86 36.46 -10.78
CA GLY A 743 17.38 36.10 -9.46
C GLY A 743 16.65 34.93 -8.79
N ASP A 744 15.33 34.85 -8.93
CA ASP A 744 14.52 33.74 -8.42
C ASP A 744 14.75 32.45 -9.22
N ALA A 745 14.96 32.54 -10.53
CA ALA A 745 15.33 31.40 -11.36
C ALA A 745 16.69 30.85 -10.93
N ASP A 746 17.68 31.73 -10.75
CA ASP A 746 19.02 31.36 -10.27
C ASP A 746 18.97 30.78 -8.85
N LEU A 747 18.23 31.42 -7.94
CA LEU A 747 18.07 30.97 -6.57
C LEU A 747 17.29 29.65 -6.47
N LYS A 748 16.32 29.42 -7.36
CA LYS A 748 15.61 28.14 -7.48
C LYS A 748 16.54 27.05 -8.00
N GLN A 749 17.38 27.36 -8.99
CA GLN A 749 18.38 26.42 -9.50
C GLN A 749 19.40 26.06 -8.42
N LEU A 750 19.94 27.06 -7.70
CA LEU A 750 20.88 26.85 -6.60
C LEU A 750 20.26 26.00 -5.48
N ARG A 751 18.99 26.23 -5.13
CA ARG A 751 18.27 25.43 -4.13
C ARG A 751 18.06 23.98 -4.58
N LEU A 752 17.78 23.75 -5.87
CA LEU A 752 17.67 22.40 -6.42
C LEU A 752 19.02 21.68 -6.36
N ASP A 753 20.11 22.38 -6.69
CA ASP A 753 21.46 21.82 -6.65
C ASP A 753 21.89 21.51 -5.21
N ILE A 754 21.65 22.43 -4.26
CA ILE A 754 21.88 22.19 -2.83
C ILE A 754 21.04 20.99 -2.34
N GLY A 755 19.77 20.92 -2.73
CA GLY A 755 18.91 19.78 -2.38
C GLY A 755 19.43 18.45 -2.94
N GLY A 756 19.93 18.46 -4.18
CA GLY A 756 20.58 17.30 -4.82
C GLY A 756 21.85 16.86 -4.09
N ILE A 757 22.70 17.80 -3.69
CA ILE A 757 23.94 17.54 -2.95
C ILE A 757 23.62 17.01 -1.55
N VAL A 758 22.72 17.66 -0.81
CA VAL A 758 22.32 17.24 0.55
C VAL A 758 21.71 15.83 0.52
N LYS A 759 20.87 15.54 -0.48
CA LYS A 759 20.31 14.19 -0.66
C LYS A 759 21.40 13.17 -0.95
N SER A 760 22.35 13.48 -1.82
CA SER A 760 23.46 12.58 -2.16
C SER A 760 24.36 12.29 -0.94
N LEU A 761 24.60 13.29 -0.08
CA LEU A 761 25.34 13.13 1.16
C LEU A 761 24.57 12.24 2.17
N SER A 762 23.28 12.50 2.36
CA SER A 762 22.41 11.69 3.22
C SER A 762 22.31 10.24 2.76
N ASP A 763 22.15 10.02 1.45
CA ASP A 763 22.17 8.69 0.85
C ASP A 763 23.52 8.00 1.07
N ASN A 764 24.65 8.72 0.93
CA ASN A 764 25.98 8.17 1.21
C ASN A 764 26.15 7.75 2.68
N GLU A 765 25.75 8.61 3.63
CA GLU A 765 25.80 8.30 5.06
C GLU A 765 24.95 7.08 5.42
N ARG A 766 23.75 7.00 4.83
CA ARG A 766 22.86 5.84 5.01
C ARG A 766 23.49 4.57 4.45
N GLN A 767 24.10 4.62 3.26
CA GLN A 767 24.78 3.47 2.68
C GLN A 767 25.99 3.04 3.53
N ARG A 768 26.76 3.98 4.08
CA ARG A 768 27.88 3.66 5.00
C ARG A 768 27.40 2.93 6.25
N LYS A 769 26.34 3.42 6.90
CA LYS A 769 25.75 2.75 8.08
C LYS A 769 25.27 1.33 7.74
N ASN A 770 24.57 1.17 6.62
CA ASN A 770 24.10 -0.14 6.16
C ASN A 770 25.27 -1.09 5.85
N GLN A 771 26.36 -0.59 5.27
CA GLN A 771 27.56 -1.39 5.02
C GLN A 771 28.24 -1.84 6.31
N GLU A 772 28.34 -0.95 7.31
CA GLU A 772 28.90 -1.28 8.61
C GLU A 772 28.10 -2.39 9.31
N GLU A 773 26.77 -2.31 9.28
CA GLU A 773 25.88 -3.34 9.84
C GLU A 773 26.00 -4.67 9.09
N ARG A 774 26.06 -4.64 7.76
CA ARG A 774 26.27 -5.84 6.94
C ARG A 774 27.60 -6.52 7.24
N LEU A 775 28.67 -5.74 7.43
CA LEU A 775 29.98 -6.29 7.79
C LEU A 775 29.95 -6.99 9.15
N LYS A 776 29.28 -6.39 10.15
CA LYS A 776 29.08 -7.04 11.47
C LYS A 776 28.32 -8.36 11.33
N ASN A 777 27.27 -8.41 10.50
CA ASN A 777 26.50 -9.64 10.26
C ASN A 777 27.31 -10.70 9.52
N ILE A 778 28.10 -10.32 8.51
CA ILE A 778 29.01 -11.24 7.81
C ILE A 778 30.03 -11.84 8.78
N GLU A 779 30.60 -11.01 9.66
CA GLU A 779 31.60 -11.46 10.63
C GLU A 779 31.01 -12.42 11.67
N ALA A 780 29.78 -12.17 12.13
CA ALA A 780 29.04 -13.11 12.97
C ALA A 780 28.77 -14.45 12.25
N GLN A 781 28.33 -14.40 10.99
CA GLN A 781 28.04 -15.60 10.21
C GLN A 781 29.30 -16.41 9.89
N LYS A 782 30.44 -15.75 9.67
CA LYS A 782 31.74 -16.42 9.48
C LYS A 782 32.12 -17.25 10.71
N ARG A 783 31.94 -16.71 11.93
CA ARG A 783 32.21 -17.46 13.18
C ARG A 783 31.33 -18.69 13.32
N GLU A 784 30.05 -18.58 13.00
CA GLU A 784 29.15 -19.74 13.01
C GLU A 784 29.54 -20.77 11.94
N CYS A 785 29.88 -20.32 10.73
CA CYS A 785 30.34 -21.20 9.66
C CYS A 785 31.62 -21.98 10.07
N GLU A 786 32.62 -21.30 10.64
CA GLU A 786 33.84 -21.94 11.14
C GLU A 786 33.54 -22.99 12.22
N ARG A 787 32.61 -22.71 13.14
CA ARG A 787 32.18 -23.67 14.15
C ARG A 787 31.58 -24.93 13.52
N TRP A 788 30.69 -24.76 12.54
CA TRP A 788 30.06 -25.89 11.83
C TRP A 788 31.06 -26.66 10.97
N ASP A 789 32.01 -25.97 10.34
CA ASP A 789 33.04 -26.62 9.53
C ASP A 789 33.97 -27.47 10.40
N ASN A 790 34.37 -26.98 11.58
CA ASN A 790 35.12 -27.77 12.56
C ASN A 790 34.36 -29.04 12.98
N LEU A 791 33.05 -28.94 13.22
CA LEU A 791 32.21 -30.10 13.55
C LEU A 791 32.09 -31.06 12.34
N HIS A 792 31.98 -30.50 11.14
CA HIS A 792 31.93 -31.27 9.90
C HIS A 792 33.22 -32.08 9.68
N GLN A 793 34.37 -31.46 9.93
CA GLN A 793 35.68 -32.13 9.86
C GLN A 793 35.85 -33.24 10.88
N LEU A 794 35.21 -33.18 12.05
CA LEU A 794 35.32 -34.23 13.06
C LEU A 794 34.38 -35.41 12.79
N ILE A 795 33.09 -35.15 12.64
CA ILE A 795 32.04 -36.19 12.60
C ILE A 795 31.03 -36.01 11.46
N GLY A 796 31.11 -34.90 10.73
CA GLY A 796 30.16 -34.59 9.67
C GLY A 796 30.37 -35.43 8.41
N SER A 797 29.26 -35.96 7.92
CA SER A 797 29.12 -36.59 6.61
C SER A 797 27.64 -36.61 6.29
N ALA A 798 27.25 -36.23 5.06
CA ALA A 798 25.83 -36.14 4.68
C ALA A 798 25.06 -37.47 4.82
N ASP A 799 25.75 -38.60 4.72
CA ASP A 799 25.21 -39.95 4.85
C ASP A 799 25.43 -40.58 6.25
N GLY A 800 25.96 -39.79 7.19
CA GLY A 800 26.32 -40.21 8.54
C GLY A 800 27.42 -41.28 8.61
N LYS A 801 28.09 -41.62 7.49
CA LYS A 801 29.12 -42.69 7.46
C LYS A 801 30.26 -42.42 8.42
N LYS A 802 30.73 -41.18 8.54
CA LYS A 802 31.93 -40.85 9.32
C LYS A 802 31.71 -41.14 10.80
N PHE A 803 30.62 -40.64 11.37
CA PHE A 803 30.24 -40.93 12.75
C PHE A 803 29.86 -42.41 12.95
N ARG A 804 29.11 -43.01 12.01
CA ARG A 804 28.70 -44.42 12.09
C ARG A 804 29.90 -45.37 12.09
N ASN A 805 30.86 -45.18 11.19
CA ASN A 805 32.07 -46.02 11.11
C ASN A 805 32.93 -45.87 12.38
N PHE A 806 33.00 -44.66 12.94
CA PHE A 806 33.68 -44.43 14.21
C PHE A 806 33.02 -45.22 15.35
N ALA A 807 31.70 -45.13 15.51
CA ALA A 807 30.95 -45.87 16.53
C ALA A 807 30.99 -47.40 16.32
N GLN A 808 30.89 -47.85 15.06
CA GLN A 808 30.99 -49.26 14.70
C GLN A 808 32.40 -49.80 14.96
N GLY A 809 33.46 -49.03 14.70
CA GLY A 809 34.84 -49.42 15.02
C GLY A 809 35.03 -49.71 16.51
N LEU A 810 34.45 -48.90 17.39
CA LEU A 810 34.47 -49.16 18.84
C LEU A 810 33.73 -50.45 19.21
N THR A 811 32.58 -50.71 18.57
CA THR A 811 31.80 -51.94 18.80
C THR A 811 32.53 -53.17 18.27
N PHE A 812 33.20 -53.03 17.12
CA PHE A 812 33.99 -54.08 16.48
C PHE A 812 35.22 -54.46 17.32
N GLU A 813 35.84 -53.50 17.98
CA GLU A 813 36.93 -53.74 18.93
C GLU A 813 36.46 -54.58 20.13
N MET A 814 35.25 -54.33 20.65
CA MET A 814 34.64 -55.16 21.69
C MET A 814 34.36 -56.58 21.19
N MET A 815 33.82 -56.75 19.97
CA MET A 815 33.59 -58.07 19.37
C MET A 815 34.88 -58.87 19.25
N THR A 816 35.94 -58.24 18.72
CA THR A 816 37.26 -58.85 18.53
C THR A 816 37.84 -59.33 19.87
N ALA A 817 37.67 -58.56 20.95
CA ALA A 817 38.09 -58.96 22.28
C ALA A 817 37.35 -60.23 22.79
N HIS A 818 36.04 -60.31 22.58
CA HIS A 818 35.24 -61.51 22.91
C HIS A 818 35.64 -62.73 22.07
N ALA A 819 35.82 -62.54 20.76
CA ALA A 819 36.25 -63.58 19.84
C ALA A 819 37.64 -64.12 20.22
N ASN A 820 38.59 -63.26 20.57
CA ASN A 820 39.93 -63.66 21.02
C ASN A 820 39.92 -64.48 22.31
N ARG A 821 39.02 -64.18 23.25
CA ARG A 821 38.88 -64.99 24.46
C ARG A 821 38.49 -66.43 24.12
N ARG A 822 37.59 -66.62 23.15
CA ARG A 822 37.17 -67.96 22.69
C ARG A 822 38.21 -68.61 21.79
N LEU A 823 38.87 -67.84 20.95
CA LEU A 823 39.93 -68.32 20.07
C LEU A 823 41.07 -68.94 20.89
N ARG A 824 41.48 -68.30 22.00
CA ARG A 824 42.49 -68.82 22.94
C ARG A 824 42.11 -70.16 23.59
N GLU A 825 40.83 -70.47 23.71
CA GLU A 825 40.36 -71.77 24.23
C GLU A 825 40.49 -72.89 23.18
N MET A 826 40.50 -72.52 21.89
CA MET A 826 40.59 -73.44 20.75
C MET A 826 42.01 -73.58 20.19
N THR A 827 42.78 -72.49 20.18
CA THR A 827 44.16 -72.43 19.70
C THR A 827 44.91 -71.26 20.34
N ASP A 828 46.16 -71.48 20.73
CA ASP A 828 47.06 -70.43 21.23
C ASP A 828 47.82 -69.71 20.10
N ARG A 829 47.75 -70.24 18.87
CA ARG A 829 48.51 -69.77 17.72
C ARG A 829 48.04 -68.42 17.19
N TYR A 830 46.73 -68.14 17.24
CA TYR A 830 46.15 -66.97 16.56
C TYR A 830 45.49 -65.96 17.50
N LEU A 831 45.69 -64.67 17.21
CA LEU A 831 44.96 -63.56 17.84
C LEU A 831 44.40 -62.62 16.76
N LEU A 832 43.13 -62.29 16.83
CA LEU A 832 42.46 -61.33 15.95
C LEU A 832 42.76 -59.90 16.37
N ILE A 833 43.09 -59.05 15.42
CA ILE A 833 43.24 -57.60 15.62
C ILE A 833 42.53 -56.84 14.51
N ARG A 834 42.04 -55.64 14.82
CA ARG A 834 41.44 -54.76 13.81
C ARG A 834 42.52 -54.09 12.97
N ASP A 835 42.20 -53.81 11.71
CA ASP A 835 43.06 -52.99 10.86
C ASP A 835 43.04 -51.52 11.31
N VAL A 836 44.20 -50.86 11.26
CA VAL A 836 44.37 -49.46 11.69
C VAL A 836 43.77 -48.49 10.66
N THR A 837 43.83 -48.85 9.38
CA THR A 837 43.33 -48.04 8.27
C THR A 837 41.86 -48.32 7.95
N GLN A 838 41.42 -49.57 8.19
CA GLN A 838 40.04 -49.99 7.98
C GLN A 838 39.42 -50.54 9.29
N PRO A 839 38.71 -49.71 10.07
CA PRO A 839 38.24 -50.08 11.42
C PRO A 839 37.31 -51.30 11.51
N LEU A 840 36.81 -51.79 10.38
CA LEU A 840 35.88 -52.91 10.27
C LEU A 840 36.50 -54.15 9.60
N GLU A 841 37.81 -54.14 9.31
CA GLU A 841 38.54 -55.31 8.81
C GLU A 841 39.37 -55.98 9.91
N LEU A 842 39.57 -57.29 9.79
CA LEU A 842 40.33 -58.12 10.74
C LEU A 842 41.59 -58.68 10.11
N ASN A 843 42.66 -58.60 10.87
CA ASN A 843 43.93 -59.29 10.65
C ASN A 843 44.16 -60.30 11.79
N VAL A 844 45.07 -61.23 11.57
CA VAL A 844 45.47 -62.25 12.55
C VAL A 844 46.95 -62.09 12.87
N ILE A 845 47.28 -62.17 14.16
CA ILE A 845 48.65 -62.31 14.66
C ILE A 845 48.94 -63.81 14.78
N ASP A 846 49.98 -64.30 14.10
CA ASP A 846 50.49 -65.67 14.26
C ASP A 846 51.61 -65.69 15.31
N ASN A 847 51.29 -66.21 16.50
CA ASN A 847 52.23 -66.32 17.63
C ASN A 847 53.36 -67.32 17.36
N TYR A 848 53.14 -68.32 16.49
CA TYR A 848 54.16 -69.32 16.15
C TYR A 848 55.17 -68.77 15.14
N GLN A 849 54.88 -67.60 14.55
CA GLN A 849 55.78 -66.86 13.67
C GLN A 849 56.16 -65.50 14.29
N ALA A 850 56.53 -65.52 15.56
CA ALA A 850 57.03 -64.37 16.30
C ALA A 850 56.10 -63.14 16.28
N GLY A 851 54.78 -63.35 16.16
CA GLY A 851 53.78 -62.28 16.19
C GLY A 851 53.56 -61.58 14.84
N GLU A 852 53.83 -62.25 13.71
CA GLU A 852 53.57 -61.69 12.37
C GLU A 852 52.07 -61.41 12.16
N VAL A 853 51.75 -60.21 11.67
CA VAL A 853 50.38 -59.81 11.34
C VAL A 853 50.08 -60.18 9.88
N ARG A 854 49.05 -61.00 9.67
CA ARG A 854 48.59 -61.44 8.36
C ARG A 854 47.13 -61.12 8.14
N SER A 855 46.75 -60.92 6.88
CA SER A 855 45.34 -60.83 6.52
C SER A 855 44.64 -62.16 6.77
N THR A 856 43.41 -62.09 7.29
CA THR A 856 42.50 -63.25 7.45
C THR A 856 42.25 -64.02 6.15
N LYS A 857 42.49 -63.39 4.99
CA LYS A 857 42.37 -64.02 3.66
C LYS A 857 43.41 -65.10 3.37
N ASN A 858 44.53 -65.12 4.11
CA ASN A 858 45.66 -66.02 3.87
C ASN A 858 45.70 -67.22 4.84
N LEU A 859 44.61 -67.48 5.58
CA LEU A 859 44.48 -68.63 6.48
C LEU A 859 44.12 -69.90 5.69
N SER A 860 44.59 -71.06 6.13
CA SER A 860 44.17 -72.35 5.57
C SER A 860 42.70 -72.66 5.91
N GLY A 861 42.09 -73.63 5.21
CA GLY A 861 40.67 -73.97 5.38
C GLY A 861 40.26 -74.31 6.82
N GLY A 862 41.08 -75.08 7.54
CA GLY A 862 40.84 -75.40 8.96
C GLY A 862 41.05 -74.21 9.90
N GLU A 863 42.05 -73.37 9.63
CA GLU A 863 42.35 -72.18 10.45
C GLU A 863 41.27 -71.10 10.28
N SER A 864 40.78 -70.91 9.05
CA SER A 864 39.66 -70.03 8.74
C SER A 864 38.37 -70.47 9.43
N PHE A 865 38.14 -71.78 9.54
CA PHE A 865 37.00 -72.35 10.27
C PHE A 865 37.07 -72.04 11.78
N ILE A 866 38.21 -72.26 12.43
CA ILE A 866 38.40 -71.96 13.86
C ILE A 866 38.24 -70.45 14.14
N VAL A 867 38.81 -69.58 13.30
CA VAL A 867 38.65 -68.12 13.43
C VAL A 867 37.20 -67.69 13.25
N SER A 868 36.49 -68.25 12.26
CA SER A 868 35.09 -67.95 12.01
C SER A 868 34.18 -68.44 13.13
N LEU A 869 34.47 -69.61 13.70
CA LEU A 869 33.77 -70.15 14.86
C LEU A 869 33.99 -69.26 16.09
N ALA A 870 35.23 -68.84 16.37
CA ALA A 870 35.53 -67.93 17.47
C ALA A 870 34.83 -66.57 17.32
N LEU A 871 34.74 -66.03 16.10
CA LEU A 871 33.98 -64.81 15.79
C LEU A 871 32.47 -64.99 15.99
N ALA A 872 31.89 -66.09 15.51
CA ALA A 872 30.47 -66.39 15.69
C ALA A 872 30.11 -66.50 17.19
N LEU A 873 30.99 -67.12 17.98
CA LEU A 873 30.84 -67.21 19.43
C LEU A 873 31.05 -65.87 20.14
N GLY A 874 32.02 -65.06 19.69
CA GLY A 874 32.26 -63.70 20.19
C GLY A 874 31.07 -62.78 19.93
N LEU A 875 30.47 -62.86 18.75
CA LEU A 875 29.26 -62.14 18.38
C LEU A 875 28.06 -62.57 19.24
N SER A 876 27.89 -63.88 19.45
CA SER A 876 26.85 -64.44 20.31
C SER A 876 26.97 -63.99 21.78
N GLN A 877 28.17 -63.68 22.27
CA GLN A 877 28.36 -63.08 23.59
C GLN A 877 28.04 -61.58 23.61
N MET A 878 28.46 -60.82 22.59
CA MET A 878 28.21 -59.38 22.52
C MET A 878 26.71 -59.05 22.39
N ALA A 879 25.97 -59.87 21.64
CA ALA A 879 24.53 -59.68 21.41
C ALA A 879 23.68 -59.87 22.69
N SER A 880 24.17 -60.59 23.69
CA SER A 880 23.43 -61.00 24.91
C SER A 880 22.82 -59.85 25.74
N ARG A 881 23.26 -58.60 25.56
CA ARG A 881 22.70 -57.41 26.24
C ARG A 881 21.42 -56.85 25.61
N ASN A 882 21.21 -56.98 24.29
CA ASN A 882 20.05 -56.41 23.60
C ASN A 882 19.26 -57.44 22.74
N VAL A 883 19.91 -58.50 22.24
CA VAL A 883 19.31 -59.54 21.40
C VAL A 883 19.90 -60.91 21.78
N ARG A 884 19.12 -61.77 22.43
CA ARG A 884 19.58 -63.14 22.76
C ARG A 884 19.64 -63.99 21.49
N VAL A 885 20.85 -64.46 21.15
CA VAL A 885 21.07 -65.49 20.12
C VAL A 885 21.23 -66.83 20.86
N ASP A 886 20.13 -67.55 20.99
CA ASP A 886 20.04 -68.79 21.78
C ASP A 886 20.30 -70.07 20.96
N SER A 887 20.36 -69.96 19.63
CA SER A 887 20.64 -71.08 18.72
C SER A 887 21.76 -70.79 17.73
N LEU A 888 22.60 -71.79 17.46
CA LEU A 888 23.69 -71.75 16.49
C LEU A 888 23.67 -73.05 15.67
N PHE A 889 23.63 -72.95 14.34
CA PHE A 889 23.74 -74.09 13.44
C PHE A 889 25.06 -74.01 12.68
N LEU A 890 25.84 -75.08 12.74
CA LEU A 890 27.12 -75.23 12.05
C LEU A 890 26.95 -76.29 10.96
N ASP A 891 27.15 -75.89 9.71
CA ASP A 891 26.96 -76.75 8.54
C ASP A 891 28.30 -77.01 7.87
N GLU A 892 28.81 -78.25 8.00
CA GLU A 892 30.08 -78.72 7.43
C GLU A 892 31.31 -77.86 7.86
N GLY A 893 32.53 -78.30 7.52
CA GLY A 893 33.78 -77.58 7.89
C GLY A 893 34.61 -78.20 9.02
N PHE A 894 34.09 -79.23 9.69
CA PHE A 894 34.87 -80.07 10.61
C PHE A 894 35.80 -81.07 9.89
N GLY A 895 35.55 -81.35 8.61
CA GLY A 895 36.35 -82.31 7.82
C GLY A 895 37.72 -81.77 7.35
N THR A 896 37.95 -80.46 7.49
CA THR A 896 39.24 -79.81 7.17
C THR A 896 40.12 -79.61 8.41
N LEU A 897 39.66 -80.03 9.58
CA LEU A 897 40.42 -80.01 10.83
C LEU A 897 41.18 -81.33 10.99
N ASP A 898 42.37 -81.24 11.56
CA ASP A 898 43.07 -82.40 12.12
C ASP A 898 42.35 -82.91 13.38
N GLU A 899 42.67 -84.16 13.76
CA GLU A 899 41.97 -84.89 14.82
C GLU A 899 42.06 -84.16 16.18
N ASP A 900 43.22 -83.55 16.47
CA ASP A 900 43.49 -82.78 17.70
C ASP A 900 42.70 -81.44 17.76
N ALA A 901 42.62 -80.69 16.64
CA ALA A 901 41.84 -79.45 16.61
C ALA A 901 40.33 -79.72 16.60
N LEU A 902 39.90 -80.82 15.97
CA LEU A 902 38.51 -81.27 16.01
C LEU A 902 38.08 -81.60 17.45
N GLU A 903 38.91 -82.31 18.20
CA GLU A 903 38.65 -82.62 19.61
C GLU A 903 38.48 -81.35 20.45
N THR A 904 39.42 -80.40 20.32
CA THR A 904 39.41 -79.14 21.07
C THR A 904 38.18 -78.28 20.73
N ALA A 905 37.80 -78.24 19.44
CA ALA A 905 36.59 -77.54 19.00
C ALA A 905 35.31 -78.18 19.58
N LEU A 906 35.23 -79.51 19.63
CA LEU A 906 34.09 -80.24 20.18
C LEU A 906 33.95 -80.05 21.70
N GLU A 907 35.06 -80.03 22.44
CA GLU A 907 35.03 -79.71 23.87
C GLU A 907 34.49 -78.30 24.13
N THR A 908 34.91 -77.33 23.32
CA THR A 908 34.48 -75.94 23.44
C THR A 908 32.98 -75.80 23.12
N LEU A 909 32.47 -76.51 22.11
CA LEU A 909 31.04 -76.57 21.79
C LEU A 909 30.22 -77.26 22.89
N ALA A 910 30.75 -78.31 23.50
CA ALA A 910 30.10 -79.01 24.62
C ALA A 910 29.94 -78.11 25.86
N ARG A 911 30.94 -77.26 26.16
CA ARG A 911 30.85 -76.25 27.24
C ARG A 911 29.76 -75.23 26.97
N LEU A 912 29.64 -74.74 25.73
CA LEU A 912 28.59 -73.79 25.35
C LEU A 912 27.17 -74.36 25.44
N ARG A 913 27.00 -75.68 25.27
CA ARG A 913 25.72 -76.35 25.54
C ARG A 913 25.34 -76.26 27.03
N GLN A 914 26.31 -76.29 27.95
CA GLN A 914 26.05 -76.12 29.39
C GLN A 914 25.58 -74.70 29.73
N ASP A 915 25.98 -73.70 28.93
CA ASP A 915 25.55 -72.30 29.06
C ASP A 915 24.10 -72.06 28.56
N GLY A 916 23.35 -73.12 28.22
CA GLY A 916 21.92 -73.05 27.84
C GLY A 916 21.64 -72.72 26.37
N LYS A 917 22.65 -72.78 25.50
CA LYS A 917 22.51 -72.52 24.06
C LYS A 917 22.28 -73.80 23.26
N LEU A 918 21.39 -73.75 22.27
CA LEU A 918 21.11 -74.85 21.35
C LEU A 918 22.12 -74.80 20.19
N ILE A 919 22.98 -75.81 20.10
CA ILE A 919 23.96 -75.94 19.02
C ILE A 919 23.57 -77.13 18.15
N GLY A 920 23.29 -76.87 16.87
CA GLY A 920 23.08 -77.89 15.86
C GLY A 920 24.32 -78.04 14.97
N VAL A 921 24.74 -79.27 14.69
CA VAL A 921 25.90 -79.55 13.84
C VAL A 921 25.49 -80.52 12.73
N ILE A 922 25.84 -80.20 11.48
CA ILE A 922 25.68 -81.05 10.30
C ILE A 922 27.09 -81.45 9.86
N SER A 923 27.38 -82.76 9.84
CA SER A 923 28.70 -83.27 9.45
C SER A 923 28.66 -84.73 9.03
N HIS A 924 29.52 -85.09 8.09
CA HIS A 924 29.79 -86.47 7.66
C HIS A 924 30.99 -87.13 8.38
N VAL A 925 31.67 -86.40 9.29
CA VAL A 925 32.89 -86.89 9.96
C VAL A 925 32.55 -87.94 11.02
N ALA A 926 33.17 -89.11 10.95
CA ALA A 926 32.88 -90.23 11.85
C ALA A 926 33.14 -89.91 13.34
N ALA A 927 34.18 -89.13 13.65
CA ALA A 927 34.52 -88.74 15.03
C ALA A 927 33.40 -87.94 15.74
N LEU A 928 32.60 -87.17 14.99
CA LEU A 928 31.43 -86.44 15.50
C LEU A 928 30.26 -87.37 15.85
N LYS A 929 30.11 -88.47 15.10
CA LYS A 929 29.07 -89.50 15.29
C LYS A 929 29.24 -90.26 16.61
N GLU A 930 30.45 -90.37 17.14
CA GLU A 930 30.68 -91.09 18.40
C GLU A 930 30.49 -90.19 19.64
N ARG A 931 30.67 -88.87 19.52
CA ARG A 931 30.61 -87.94 20.66
C ARG A 931 29.23 -87.31 20.91
N ILE A 932 28.40 -87.13 19.87
CA ILE A 932 27.08 -86.49 20.00
C ILE A 932 26.01 -87.58 20.00
N ASN A 933 25.45 -87.91 21.17
CA ASN A 933 24.48 -89.00 21.30
C ASN A 933 23.11 -88.73 20.63
N THR A 934 22.71 -87.47 20.53
CA THR A 934 21.42 -87.07 19.91
C THR A 934 21.64 -86.78 18.44
N GLN A 935 21.22 -87.69 17.55
CA GLN A 935 21.50 -87.61 16.12
C GLN A 935 20.22 -87.69 15.29
N ILE A 936 20.17 -86.91 14.21
CA ILE A 936 19.24 -87.10 13.10
C ILE A 936 20.06 -87.70 11.96
N GLN A 937 19.92 -89.01 11.75
CA GLN A 937 20.65 -89.75 10.74
C GLN A 937 19.90 -89.74 9.41
N VAL A 938 20.60 -89.37 8.35
CA VAL A 938 20.11 -89.37 6.97
C VAL A 938 20.66 -90.60 6.26
N THR A 939 19.80 -91.53 5.83
CA THR A 939 20.17 -92.73 5.08
C THR A 939 19.71 -92.64 3.64
N PRO A 940 20.63 -92.67 2.64
CA PRO A 940 20.24 -92.66 1.24
C PRO A 940 19.59 -93.99 0.83
N GLU A 941 18.52 -93.93 0.05
CA GLU A 941 17.76 -95.06 -0.49
C GLU A 941 17.85 -95.12 -2.02
N THR A 942 17.61 -96.30 -2.61
CA THR A 942 17.60 -96.48 -4.07
C THR A 942 16.53 -95.61 -4.75
N GLY A 943 16.90 -94.93 -5.84
CA GLY A 943 16.02 -94.04 -6.58
C GLY A 943 16.10 -92.56 -6.19
N GLY A 944 17.19 -92.13 -5.53
CA GLY A 944 17.44 -90.71 -5.21
C GLY A 944 16.62 -90.19 -4.02
N ARG A 945 16.05 -91.08 -3.20
CA ARG A 945 15.35 -90.72 -1.95
C ARG A 945 16.29 -90.91 -0.78
N SER A 946 16.02 -90.25 0.33
CA SER A 946 16.71 -90.48 1.61
C SER A 946 15.67 -90.58 2.72
N SER A 947 15.90 -91.47 3.67
CA SER A 947 15.10 -91.57 4.90
C SER A 947 15.81 -90.89 6.06
N LEU A 948 15.03 -90.26 6.93
CA LEU A 948 15.51 -89.64 8.16
C LEU A 948 15.11 -90.52 9.34
N SER A 949 16.06 -90.79 10.23
CA SER A 949 15.83 -91.52 11.48
C SER A 949 16.49 -90.79 12.64
N GLY A 950 15.82 -90.71 13.78
CA GLY A 950 16.35 -89.99 14.95
C GLY A 950 15.26 -89.36 15.82
N PRO A 951 15.63 -88.73 16.94
CA PRO A 951 14.71 -88.06 17.86
C PRO A 951 13.94 -86.95 17.14
N GLY A 952 12.61 -87.00 17.21
CA GLY A 952 11.73 -86.01 16.56
C GLY A 952 11.40 -86.28 15.10
N CYS A 953 12.07 -87.25 14.44
CA CYS A 953 11.70 -87.69 13.10
C CYS A 953 10.49 -88.63 13.14
N ARG A 954 9.43 -88.31 12.41
CA ARG A 954 8.29 -89.20 12.17
C ARG A 954 8.13 -89.39 10.66
N ARG A 955 7.82 -90.61 10.24
CA ARG A 955 7.47 -90.90 8.85
C ARG A 955 6.12 -90.21 8.58
N ILE A 956 6.15 -89.16 7.76
CA ILE A 956 4.96 -88.43 7.33
C ILE A 956 4.20 -89.28 6.31
#